data_AF-A0A7S0IJ31-F1
#
_entry.id   AF-A0A7S0IJ31-F1
#
_cell.length_a   1.000
_cell.length_b   1.000
_cell.length_c   1.000
_cell.angle_alpha   90.00
_cell.angle_beta   90.00
_cell.angle_gamma   90.00
#
_symmetry.space_group_name_H-M   'P 1'
#
loop_
_entity.id
_entity.type
_entity.pdbx_description
1 polymer ?
#
loop_
_entity_poly.entity_id
_entity_poly.type
_entity_poly.pdbx_seq_one_letter_code
_entity_poly.pdbx_strand_id
1 'polypeptide(L)'
;MSNVTFRKSKGQNARWNASAITCLARSSLNSRIMATCYDSPTPEYDIDATAGVCTREESFFGNTYVLPQAAGYGIVIGFGVFFSLVTGLILKANQRYGGLNVSSEYFNTAGRNVKTGLTASVIVSQWTWAATLLQSSNVAYQYGVSGPFWYASGATIQVLLFGMLAIQVKRYAPNAHTIVEIIDARWGANVAKVFTVFCFMANVIVSSMLVLGGAATVNALTGMSTTVAGFLIPIGVIAYTMTGGLKATFLAGYIHTAIIFAILITFIFIVYAGDESKGIGSADNVYNLLNRLSTATATECTGRLANKQNCGYVAKNEAGSYLTMLSEGGMIFGIINIVGNFGTVFVDQSYWQSAIAAKPSSSTKGYLLGGLVWFTIPFALATAMGLATVALDLPVTSAEAGAGLVPPAIAAHLLGKGGAAAITIMLFMAIVSTGSAEQIAVSSLISYDIYRKYININATGEDILRVSRYGVVFFGVFMGFLSLILDEIGLSLGFVYLMMGIFIGSAVMPISFVLTWDKANATGAVCGAITGLILGLITWIATASGLEGKVNIDTLGMNYPMLAGNVVAICSSGLVHAAMSFMAPQNFDFSTLNARIQLIDDTLPAFEDDEDSNPKVLEEHFKWIQKWGWGFTFIMIIVWPCLSLLAGCGTPTGCGVFNKGYFNLWVAIALIWGTVATVVIICLPVYESWSEISSTLTGLLSNDDVHLRMDIIDSKLDSLLKAGNLGESGNKLSKTPGYRAKLLAGKL
;
A
#
# COMPACT_ATOMS: atom_id res chain seq x y z
N MET A 1 -53.46 -1.36 -32.90
CA MET A 1 -54.90 -1.64 -33.09
C MET A 1 -55.31 -2.71 -32.09
N SER A 2 -56.03 -2.34 -31.03
CA SER A 2 -56.83 -3.24 -30.19
C SER A 2 -57.78 -2.41 -29.33
N ASN A 3 -59.05 -2.82 -29.34
CA ASN A 3 -60.21 -2.08 -28.84
C ASN A 3 -60.23 -1.93 -27.31
N VAL A 4 -60.48 -0.71 -26.82
CA VAL A 4 -60.91 -0.44 -25.44
C VAL A 4 -62.34 0.10 -25.48
N THR A 5 -63.29 -0.70 -25.00
CA THR A 5 -64.71 -0.34 -24.83
C THR A 5 -64.91 0.38 -23.50
N PHE A 6 -65.27 1.66 -23.52
CA PHE A 6 -65.70 2.38 -22.31
C PHE A 6 -67.23 2.42 -22.20
N ARG A 7 -67.72 1.98 -21.04
CA ARG A 7 -69.14 1.95 -20.65
C ARG A 7 -69.60 3.38 -20.32
N LYS A 8 -70.56 3.92 -21.10
CA LYS A 8 -71.19 5.23 -20.86
C LYS A 8 -71.98 5.24 -19.55
N SER A 9 -71.55 6.06 -18.58
CA SER A 9 -72.45 6.61 -17.55
C SER A 9 -72.95 7.98 -18.03
N LYS A 10 -74.24 8.24 -17.80
CA LYS A 10 -74.98 9.40 -18.32
C LYS A 10 -74.53 10.70 -17.63
N GLY A 11 -74.33 11.73 -18.44
CA GLY A 11 -74.58 13.12 -18.03
C GLY A 11 -73.35 13.92 -17.61
N GLN A 12 -72.53 14.35 -18.58
CA GLN A 12 -71.97 15.70 -18.68
C GLN A 12 -71.09 15.78 -19.94
N ASN A 13 -71.40 16.73 -20.83
CA ASN A 13 -70.60 17.03 -22.01
C ASN A 13 -69.28 17.68 -21.59
N ALA A 14 -68.25 16.89 -21.29
CA ALA A 14 -66.88 17.37 -21.19
C ALA A 14 -66.22 17.29 -22.57
N ARG A 15 -66.20 18.41 -23.31
CA ARG A 15 -65.28 18.59 -24.44
C ARG A 15 -63.87 18.69 -23.88
N TRP A 16 -63.16 17.56 -23.83
CA TRP A 16 -61.73 17.58 -23.58
C TRP A 16 -61.03 18.19 -24.79
N ASN A 17 -60.44 19.36 -24.61
CA ASN A 17 -59.61 20.02 -25.62
C ASN A 17 -58.47 19.07 -26.00
N ALA A 18 -58.13 18.97 -27.29
CA ALA A 18 -57.07 18.08 -27.79
C ALA A 18 -55.74 18.31 -27.04
N SER A 19 -55.50 19.54 -26.58
CA SER A 19 -54.37 19.97 -25.74
C SER A 19 -54.33 19.33 -24.35
N ALA A 20 -55.47 19.06 -23.72
CA ALA A 20 -55.55 18.43 -22.40
C ALA A 20 -55.29 16.92 -22.47
N ILE A 21 -55.73 16.28 -23.56
CA ILE A 21 -55.42 14.86 -23.85
C ILE A 21 -53.93 14.71 -24.20
N THR A 22 -53.34 15.65 -24.94
CA THR A 22 -51.88 15.65 -25.18
C THR A 22 -51.09 15.91 -23.91
N CYS A 23 -51.55 16.78 -23.00
CA CYS A 23 -50.86 17.04 -21.74
C CYS A 23 -50.92 15.84 -20.78
N LEU A 24 -52.08 15.17 -20.67
CA LEU A 24 -52.24 13.94 -19.89
C LEU A 24 -51.46 12.77 -20.50
N ALA A 25 -51.49 12.61 -21.83
CA ALA A 25 -50.68 11.61 -22.53
C ALA A 25 -49.19 11.88 -22.36
N ARG A 26 -48.73 13.14 -22.42
CA ARG A 26 -47.34 13.53 -22.17
C ARG A 26 -46.93 13.32 -20.72
N SER A 27 -47.81 13.57 -19.75
CA SER A 27 -47.54 13.25 -18.33
C SER A 27 -47.49 11.74 -18.06
N SER A 28 -48.36 10.96 -18.72
CA SER A 28 -48.38 9.50 -18.65
C SER A 28 -47.23 8.85 -19.40
N LEU A 29 -46.75 9.47 -20.48
CA LEU A 29 -45.58 9.02 -21.24
C LEU A 29 -44.33 9.35 -20.43
N ASN A 30 -44.21 10.56 -19.88
CA ASN A 30 -43.11 10.95 -19.00
C ASN A 30 -43.06 10.09 -17.73
N SER A 31 -44.20 9.73 -17.12
CA SER A 31 -44.22 8.85 -15.94
C SER A 31 -43.86 7.40 -16.26
N ARG A 32 -44.24 6.89 -17.45
CA ARG A 32 -43.81 5.56 -17.94
C ARG A 32 -42.35 5.54 -18.38
N ILE A 33 -41.87 6.59 -19.03
CA ILE A 33 -40.46 6.75 -19.44
C ILE A 33 -39.57 6.86 -18.19
N MET A 34 -39.96 7.68 -17.21
CA MET A 34 -39.28 7.77 -15.92
C MET A 34 -39.26 6.41 -15.19
N ALA A 35 -40.37 5.66 -15.20
CA ALA A 35 -40.39 4.31 -14.63
C ALA A 35 -39.42 3.37 -15.37
N THR A 36 -39.37 3.39 -16.71
CA THR A 36 -38.42 2.57 -17.47
C THR A 36 -36.96 3.00 -17.37
N CYS A 37 -36.65 4.29 -17.18
CA CYS A 37 -35.27 4.73 -16.93
C CYS A 37 -34.81 4.39 -15.51
N TYR A 38 -35.73 4.29 -14.53
CA TYR A 38 -35.44 3.98 -13.12
C TYR A 38 -35.61 2.49 -12.72
N ASP A 39 -36.28 1.66 -13.53
CA ASP A 39 -36.46 0.21 -13.28
C ASP A 39 -35.20 -0.63 -13.61
N SER A 40 -34.13 0.01 -14.09
CA SER A 40 -32.78 -0.56 -14.16
C SER A 40 -32.10 -0.41 -12.79
N PRO A 41 -31.50 -1.45 -12.18
CA PRO A 41 -30.80 -1.35 -10.89
C PRO A 41 -29.51 -0.48 -10.93
N THR A 42 -29.32 0.31 -11.98
CA THR A 42 -28.11 1.07 -12.28
C THR A 42 -28.53 2.49 -12.65
N PRO A 43 -28.20 3.51 -11.84
CA PRO A 43 -28.57 4.88 -12.15
C PRO A 43 -27.40 5.59 -12.83
N GLU A 44 -27.68 6.11 -14.03
CA GLU A 44 -27.08 7.28 -14.70
C GLU A 44 -27.53 7.22 -16.17
N TYR A 45 -28.83 7.44 -16.34
CA TYR A 45 -29.45 7.71 -17.64
C TYR A 45 -29.87 9.17 -17.63
N ASP A 46 -29.38 9.96 -18.58
CA ASP A 46 -29.87 11.30 -18.83
C ASP A 46 -31.22 11.21 -19.55
N ILE A 47 -32.18 12.04 -19.12
CA ILE A 47 -33.53 12.05 -19.69
C ILE A 47 -33.59 13.20 -20.69
N ASP A 48 -33.45 12.91 -21.98
CA ASP A 48 -33.80 13.88 -23.00
C ASP A 48 -35.32 14.04 -23.07
N ALA A 49 -35.83 15.02 -22.31
CA ALA A 49 -37.24 15.35 -22.21
C ALA A 49 -37.87 15.84 -23.54
N THR A 50 -37.04 16.16 -24.56
CA THR A 50 -37.51 16.56 -25.88
C THR A 50 -37.66 15.40 -26.86
N ALA A 51 -36.85 14.34 -26.72
CA ALA A 51 -36.89 13.15 -27.58
C ALA A 51 -37.61 11.94 -26.96
N GLY A 52 -37.80 11.89 -25.64
CA GLY A 52 -38.44 10.76 -24.96
C GLY A 52 -37.58 9.49 -24.96
N VAL A 53 -36.26 9.63 -25.00
CA VAL A 53 -35.26 8.54 -25.05
C VAL A 53 -34.38 8.63 -23.78
N CYS A 54 -34.22 7.53 -23.05
CA CYS A 54 -33.23 7.45 -21.96
C CYS A 54 -31.84 7.21 -22.60
N THR A 55 -30.88 8.11 -22.40
CA THR A 55 -29.51 7.93 -22.89
C THR A 55 -28.57 7.70 -21.72
N ARG A 56 -27.85 6.57 -21.73
CA ARG A 56 -26.83 6.27 -20.72
C ARG A 56 -25.70 7.31 -20.82
N GLU A 57 -25.18 7.73 -19.67
CA GLU A 57 -24.03 8.63 -19.63
C GLU A 57 -22.79 8.01 -20.30
N GLU A 58 -22.02 8.84 -21.01
CA GLU A 58 -20.81 8.42 -21.72
C GLU A 58 -19.62 8.18 -20.77
N SER A 59 -19.61 8.83 -19.60
CA SER A 59 -18.58 8.75 -18.57
C SER A 59 -19.20 9.10 -17.20
N PHE A 60 -18.71 8.46 -16.14
CA PHE A 60 -19.19 8.67 -14.77
C PHE A 60 -18.83 10.05 -14.21
N PHE A 61 -17.58 10.50 -14.42
CA PHE A 61 -17.13 11.79 -13.89
C PHE A 61 -17.37 12.94 -14.87
N GLY A 62 -17.25 12.69 -16.19
CA GLY A 62 -17.43 13.70 -17.22
C GLY A 62 -16.70 15.03 -16.89
N ASN A 63 -17.47 16.12 -16.83
CA ASN A 63 -17.00 17.44 -16.39
C ASN A 63 -17.61 17.90 -15.05
N THR A 64 -18.19 16.98 -14.28
CA THR A 64 -18.89 17.28 -13.03
C THR A 64 -18.09 16.76 -11.83
N TYR A 65 -17.96 17.59 -10.80
CA TYR A 65 -17.21 17.24 -9.60
C TYR A 65 -18.18 16.98 -8.45
N VAL A 66 -17.99 15.85 -7.76
CA VAL A 66 -18.86 15.44 -6.64
C VAL A 66 -18.68 16.38 -5.44
N LEU A 67 -17.45 16.84 -5.21
CA LEU A 67 -17.07 17.75 -4.13
C LEU A 67 -16.68 19.12 -4.69
N PRO A 68 -16.88 20.21 -3.92
CA PRO A 68 -16.36 21.51 -4.30
C PRO A 68 -14.84 21.53 -4.23
N GLN A 69 -14.21 22.36 -5.06
CA GLN A 69 -12.74 22.52 -5.11
C GLN A 69 -12.13 22.88 -3.75
N ALA A 70 -12.84 23.64 -2.92
CA ALA A 70 -12.42 23.98 -1.55
C ALA A 70 -12.23 22.75 -0.66
N ALA A 71 -12.99 21.66 -0.88
CA ALA A 71 -12.82 20.42 -0.15
C ALA A 71 -11.48 19.75 -0.50
N GLY A 72 -11.04 19.82 -1.76
CA GLY A 72 -9.72 19.33 -2.17
C GLY A 72 -8.60 20.05 -1.42
N TYR A 73 -8.61 21.39 -1.38
CA TYR A 73 -7.62 22.17 -0.66
C TYR A 73 -7.68 21.91 0.85
N GLY A 74 -8.88 21.82 1.41
CA GLY A 74 -9.09 21.51 2.81
C GLY A 74 -8.54 20.14 3.21
N ILE A 75 -8.72 19.11 2.37
CA ILE A 75 -8.16 17.78 2.64
C ILE A 75 -6.63 17.82 2.54
N VAL A 76 -6.09 18.30 1.42
CA VAL A 76 -4.64 18.23 1.15
C VAL A 76 -3.84 19.08 2.15
N ILE A 77 -4.24 20.33 2.38
CA ILE A 77 -3.52 21.24 3.28
C ILE A 77 -3.89 20.96 4.73
N GLY A 78 -5.19 20.79 5.02
CA GLY A 78 -5.69 20.64 6.38
C GLY A 78 -5.17 19.40 7.08
N PHE A 79 -5.12 18.25 6.41
CA PHE A 79 -4.55 17.05 7.01
C PHE A 79 -3.03 17.14 7.18
N GLY A 80 -2.29 17.74 6.23
CA GLY A 80 -0.84 17.97 6.39
C GLY A 80 -0.52 18.81 7.64
N VAL A 81 -1.28 19.90 7.85
CA VAL A 81 -1.18 20.73 9.07
C VAL A 81 -1.58 19.92 10.31
N PHE A 82 -2.70 19.20 10.26
CA PHE A 82 -3.18 18.38 11.37
C PHE A 82 -2.12 17.37 11.83
N PHE A 83 -1.54 16.60 10.92
CA PHE A 83 -0.53 15.61 11.28
C PHE A 83 0.76 16.25 11.78
N SER A 84 1.16 17.40 11.22
CA SER A 84 2.29 18.17 11.73
C SER A 84 2.08 18.66 13.16
N LEU A 85 0.88 19.12 13.49
CA LEU A 85 0.53 19.53 14.84
C LEU A 85 0.45 18.31 15.78
N VAL A 86 -0.31 17.27 15.42
CA VAL A 86 -0.53 16.10 16.28
C VAL A 86 0.77 15.37 16.57
N THR A 87 1.55 15.04 15.54
CA THR A 87 2.82 14.32 15.74
C THR A 87 3.85 15.19 16.46
N GLY A 88 3.92 16.49 16.16
CA GLY A 88 4.79 17.43 16.84
C GLY A 88 4.44 17.61 18.32
N LEU A 89 3.15 17.67 18.66
CA LEU A 89 2.68 17.73 20.05
C LEU A 89 3.00 16.44 20.80
N ILE A 90 2.75 15.27 20.19
CA ILE A 90 3.06 13.97 20.81
C ILE A 90 4.56 13.82 21.02
N LEU A 91 5.39 14.23 20.04
CA LEU A 91 6.84 14.17 20.18
C LEU A 91 7.33 15.10 21.29
N LYS A 92 6.84 16.35 21.36
CA LYS A 92 7.19 17.28 22.44
C LYS A 92 6.74 16.79 23.82
N ALA A 93 5.55 16.19 23.90
CA ALA A 93 5.08 15.58 25.14
C ALA A 93 5.98 14.43 25.56
N ASN A 94 6.41 13.59 24.61
CA ASN A 94 7.31 12.48 24.89
C ASN A 94 8.75 12.95 25.24
N GLN A 95 9.24 14.03 24.63
CA GLN A 95 10.50 14.68 25.03
C GLN A 95 10.43 15.20 26.47
N ARG A 96 9.36 15.91 26.81
CA ARG A 96 9.21 16.53 28.13
C ARG A 96 8.94 15.53 29.24
N TYR A 97 8.01 14.60 29.02
CA TYR A 97 7.50 13.72 30.07
C TYR A 97 8.04 12.28 29.97
N GLY A 98 8.44 11.85 28.78
CA GLY A 98 8.93 10.50 28.50
C GLY A 98 10.46 10.36 28.41
N GLY A 99 11.23 11.44 28.60
CA GLY A 99 12.70 11.42 28.61
C GLY A 99 13.35 11.19 27.24
N LEU A 100 12.64 11.52 26.15
CA LEU A 100 13.12 11.26 24.79
C LEU A 100 14.22 12.25 24.35
N ASN A 101 15.44 11.76 24.08
CA ASN A 101 16.51 12.54 23.45
C ASN A 101 16.53 12.34 21.92
N VAL A 102 16.44 13.43 21.14
CA VAL A 102 16.42 13.39 19.68
C VAL A 102 17.83 13.62 19.12
N SER A 103 18.56 12.52 18.87
CA SER A 103 19.83 12.50 18.14
C SER A 103 19.62 12.19 16.64
N SER A 104 20.69 12.25 15.82
CA SER A 104 20.68 11.80 14.43
C SER A 104 20.36 10.31 14.29
N GLU A 105 20.90 9.48 15.20
CA GLU A 105 20.55 8.07 15.33
C GLU A 105 19.06 7.90 15.60
N TYR A 106 18.50 8.66 16.55
CA TYR A 106 17.08 8.59 16.85
C TYR A 106 16.22 9.02 15.65
N PHE A 107 16.62 10.07 14.94
CA PHE A 107 15.91 10.58 13.77
C PHE A 107 15.82 9.54 12.64
N ASN A 108 16.88 8.79 12.38
CA ASN A 108 16.95 7.82 11.27
C ASN A 108 16.66 6.37 11.66
N THR A 109 16.64 6.01 12.95
CA THR A 109 16.42 4.61 13.38
C THR A 109 15.25 4.44 14.35
N ALA A 110 14.59 5.53 14.74
CA ALA A 110 13.55 5.57 15.75
C ALA A 110 13.96 4.91 17.09
N GLY A 111 15.26 4.92 17.40
CA GLY A 111 15.84 4.29 18.59
C GLY A 111 15.79 2.76 18.59
N ARG A 112 15.49 2.12 17.46
CA ARG A 112 15.51 0.66 17.27
C ARG A 112 14.62 -0.12 18.25
N ASN A 113 13.61 0.52 18.82
CA ASN A 113 12.77 0.01 19.92
C ASN A 113 11.28 -0.13 19.54
N VAL A 114 10.99 -0.39 18.27
CA VAL A 114 9.59 -0.48 17.79
C VAL A 114 9.04 -1.89 18.02
N LYS A 115 7.90 -1.97 18.73
CA LYS A 115 7.18 -3.21 19.08
C LYS A 115 6.43 -3.82 17.89
N THR A 116 5.94 -5.05 18.04
CA THR A 116 5.35 -5.86 16.94
C THR A 116 4.15 -5.19 16.29
N GLY A 117 3.19 -4.71 17.08
CA GLY A 117 1.96 -4.09 16.58
C GLY A 117 2.25 -2.82 15.78
N LEU A 118 3.06 -1.91 16.33
CA LEU A 118 3.44 -0.70 15.62
C LEU A 118 4.28 -1.01 14.37
N THR A 119 5.17 -2.00 14.43
CA THR A 119 5.94 -2.47 13.26
C THR A 119 5.00 -2.97 12.16
N ALA A 120 4.03 -3.82 12.50
CA ALA A 120 3.04 -4.32 11.55
C ALA A 120 2.21 -3.17 10.94
N SER A 121 1.75 -2.22 11.76
CA SER A 121 0.99 -1.05 11.31
C SER A 121 1.78 -0.17 10.34
N VAL A 122 3.07 0.06 10.62
CA VAL A 122 3.96 0.83 9.77
C VAL A 122 4.20 0.11 8.44
N ILE A 123 4.46 -1.20 8.46
CA ILE A 123 4.66 -2.00 7.25
C ILE A 123 3.40 -1.93 6.36
N VAL A 124 2.23 -2.11 6.95
CA VAL A 124 0.95 -1.98 6.25
C VAL A 124 0.80 -0.56 5.68
N SER A 125 1.13 0.46 6.46
CA SER A 125 1.04 1.85 6.04
C SER A 125 1.94 2.15 4.83
N GLN A 126 3.21 1.75 4.90
CA GLN A 126 4.20 2.00 3.86
C GLN A 126 3.84 1.30 2.55
N TRP A 127 3.29 0.08 2.63
CA TRP A 127 2.89 -0.70 1.47
C TRP A 127 1.48 -0.35 0.95
N THR A 128 0.74 0.50 1.65
CA THR A 128 -0.58 0.98 1.20
C THR A 128 -0.42 2.24 0.36
N TRP A 129 -0.26 2.05 -0.95
CA TRP A 129 -0.14 3.14 -1.91
C TRP A 129 -1.49 3.55 -2.50
N ALA A 130 -1.49 4.66 -3.24
CA ALA A 130 -2.60 4.98 -4.13
C ALA A 130 -2.90 3.81 -5.08
N ALA A 131 -1.87 3.17 -5.66
CA ALA A 131 -2.04 1.97 -6.50
C ALA A 131 -2.72 0.80 -5.75
N THR A 132 -2.37 0.56 -4.48
CA THR A 132 -2.98 -0.52 -3.67
C THR A 132 -4.49 -0.38 -3.56
N LEU A 133 -5.01 0.84 -3.50
CA LEU A 133 -6.44 1.11 -3.39
C LEU A 133 -7.11 1.18 -4.77
N LEU A 134 -6.47 1.88 -5.72
CA LEU A 134 -7.04 2.22 -7.02
C LEU A 134 -6.81 1.12 -8.06
N GLN A 135 -5.56 0.66 -8.20
CA GLN A 135 -5.18 -0.31 -9.23
C GLN A 135 -5.72 -1.71 -8.92
N SER A 136 -5.79 -2.11 -7.64
CA SER A 136 -6.44 -3.37 -7.24
C SER A 136 -7.91 -3.43 -7.66
N SER A 137 -8.64 -2.32 -7.51
CA SER A 137 -10.03 -2.21 -7.93
C SER A 137 -10.19 -2.07 -9.44
N ASN A 138 -9.22 -1.44 -10.13
CA ASN A 138 -9.16 -1.41 -11.58
C ASN A 138 -9.00 -2.84 -12.16
N VAL A 139 -8.10 -3.66 -11.63
CA VAL A 139 -7.96 -5.06 -12.11
C VAL A 139 -9.15 -5.93 -11.73
N ALA A 140 -9.88 -5.60 -10.66
CA ALA A 140 -11.17 -6.22 -10.34
C ALA A 140 -12.25 -5.85 -11.37
N TYR A 141 -12.28 -4.57 -11.76
CA TYR A 141 -13.16 -4.08 -12.80
C TYR A 141 -12.88 -4.78 -14.15
N GLN A 142 -11.61 -5.01 -14.48
CA GLN A 142 -11.20 -5.66 -15.73
C GLN A 142 -11.35 -7.18 -15.73
N TYR A 143 -10.95 -7.86 -14.65
CA TYR A 143 -10.76 -9.32 -14.63
C TYR A 143 -11.67 -10.05 -13.65
N GLY A 144 -12.52 -9.34 -12.91
CA GLY A 144 -13.38 -9.94 -11.89
C GLY A 144 -12.60 -10.40 -10.66
N VAL A 145 -13.04 -11.48 -10.02
CA VAL A 145 -12.47 -12.00 -8.75
C VAL A 145 -10.98 -12.34 -8.84
N SER A 146 -10.47 -12.67 -10.04
CA SER A 146 -9.06 -12.94 -10.29
C SER A 146 -8.17 -11.71 -10.02
N GLY A 147 -8.65 -10.51 -10.32
CA GLY A 147 -7.91 -9.25 -10.17
C GLY A 147 -7.50 -8.95 -8.71
N PRO A 148 -8.45 -8.77 -7.78
CA PRO A 148 -8.17 -8.52 -6.36
C PRO A 148 -7.23 -9.56 -5.76
N PHE A 149 -7.44 -10.82 -6.12
CA PHE A 149 -6.64 -11.92 -5.58
C PHE A 149 -5.20 -11.86 -6.06
N TRP A 150 -4.95 -11.77 -7.37
CA TRP A 150 -3.59 -11.70 -7.89
C TRP A 150 -2.86 -10.41 -7.52
N TYR A 151 -3.60 -9.31 -7.32
CA TYR A 151 -3.03 -8.12 -6.71
C TYR A 151 -2.57 -8.40 -5.29
N ALA A 152 -3.48 -8.84 -4.42
CA ALA A 152 -3.23 -8.99 -2.99
C ALA A 152 -2.22 -10.08 -2.67
N SER A 153 -2.38 -11.28 -3.26
CA SER A 153 -1.45 -12.39 -3.09
C SER A 153 -0.09 -12.05 -3.71
N GLY A 154 -0.09 -11.52 -4.93
CA GLY A 154 1.12 -11.23 -5.68
C GLY A 154 2.00 -10.14 -5.07
N ALA A 155 1.44 -9.25 -4.25
CA ALA A 155 2.17 -8.18 -3.56
C ALA A 155 2.39 -8.44 -2.04
N THR A 156 1.70 -9.43 -1.45
CA THR A 156 1.93 -9.81 -0.04
C THR A 156 3.23 -10.60 0.12
N ILE A 157 3.59 -11.45 -0.85
CA ILE A 157 4.73 -12.38 -0.72
C ILE A 157 6.06 -11.66 -0.51
N GLN A 158 6.24 -10.47 -1.07
CA GLN A 158 7.47 -9.70 -0.98
C GLN A 158 7.68 -9.21 0.45
N VAL A 159 6.63 -8.71 1.11
CA VAL A 159 6.67 -8.31 2.51
C VAL A 159 6.98 -9.51 3.41
N LEU A 160 6.35 -10.66 3.14
CA LEU A 160 6.58 -11.89 3.89
C LEU A 160 8.03 -12.37 3.78
N LEU A 161 8.58 -12.37 2.56
CA LEU A 161 9.93 -12.84 2.30
C LEU A 161 10.99 -11.82 2.71
N PHE A 162 10.70 -10.52 2.62
CA PHE A 162 11.58 -9.47 3.12
C PHE A 162 11.78 -9.55 4.63
N GLY A 163 10.81 -10.10 5.38
CA GLY A 163 10.98 -10.44 6.79
C GLY A 163 12.22 -11.29 7.07
N MET A 164 12.66 -12.13 6.12
CA MET A 164 13.92 -12.88 6.20
C MET A 164 15.15 -11.97 6.10
N LEU A 165 15.14 -10.97 5.20
CA LEU A 165 16.23 -10.00 5.10
C LEU A 165 16.28 -9.10 6.33
N ALA A 166 15.12 -8.67 6.82
CA ALA A 166 15.02 -7.82 8.00
C ALA A 166 15.68 -8.44 9.23
N ILE A 167 15.48 -9.74 9.47
CA ILE A 167 16.17 -10.44 10.57
C ILE A 167 17.67 -10.65 10.29
N GLN A 168 18.09 -10.85 9.03
CA GLN A 168 19.52 -10.96 8.69
C GLN A 168 20.26 -9.64 8.93
N VAL A 169 19.62 -8.49 8.73
CA VAL A 169 20.18 -7.18 9.13
C VAL A 169 20.48 -7.18 10.63
N LYS A 170 19.57 -7.68 11.47
CA LYS A 170 19.80 -7.76 12.93
C LYS A 170 20.94 -8.69 13.31
N ARG A 171 21.11 -9.77 12.55
CA ARG A 171 22.15 -10.78 12.80
C ARG A 171 23.55 -10.31 12.41
N TYR A 172 23.68 -9.59 11.30
CA TYR A 172 24.99 -9.33 10.69
C TYR A 172 25.35 -7.86 10.55
N ALA A 173 24.37 -6.96 10.49
CA ALA A 173 24.58 -5.53 10.31
C ALA A 173 23.69 -4.67 11.25
N PRO A 174 23.66 -4.93 12.57
CA PRO A 174 22.85 -4.15 13.49
C PRO A 174 23.27 -2.67 13.53
N ASN A 175 24.49 -2.30 13.13
CA ASN A 175 24.92 -0.89 13.11
C ASN A 175 24.50 -0.12 11.84
N ALA A 176 23.92 -0.78 10.82
CA ALA A 176 23.59 -0.13 9.54
C ALA A 176 22.46 0.88 9.66
N HIS A 177 22.52 1.93 8.84
CA HIS A 177 21.47 2.93 8.63
C HIS A 177 20.82 2.77 7.26
N THR A 178 21.58 2.29 6.27
CA THR A 178 21.06 2.01 4.92
C THR A 178 21.50 0.65 4.36
N ILE A 179 20.78 0.16 3.35
CA ILE A 179 21.19 -1.05 2.62
C ILE A 179 22.50 -0.83 1.84
N VAL A 180 22.76 0.40 1.41
CA VAL A 180 23.96 0.73 0.64
C VAL A 180 25.22 0.64 1.51
N GLU A 181 25.14 0.99 2.80
CA GLU A 181 26.23 0.74 3.76
C GLU A 181 26.54 -0.77 3.91
N ILE A 182 25.50 -1.61 3.93
CA ILE A 182 25.66 -3.08 4.00
C ILE A 182 26.35 -3.60 2.72
N ILE A 183 25.92 -3.11 1.56
CA ILE A 183 26.52 -3.45 0.26
C ILE A 183 27.98 -3.00 0.20
N ASP A 184 28.28 -1.80 0.71
CA ASP A 184 29.64 -1.29 0.77
C ASP A 184 30.54 -2.12 1.69
N ALA A 185 30.07 -2.43 2.90
CA ALA A 185 30.80 -3.22 3.87
C ALA A 185 31.17 -4.61 3.31
N ARG A 186 30.31 -5.18 2.45
CA ARG A 186 30.50 -6.49 1.85
C ARG A 186 31.30 -6.47 0.53
N TRP A 187 30.92 -5.62 -0.42
CA TRP A 187 31.40 -5.64 -1.80
C TRP A 187 32.16 -4.37 -2.22
N GLY A 188 32.23 -3.37 -1.34
CA GLY A 188 33.00 -2.14 -1.52
C GLY A 188 32.29 -1.04 -2.30
N ALA A 189 32.93 0.14 -2.31
CA ALA A 189 32.29 1.40 -2.70
C ALA A 189 31.82 1.46 -4.16
N ASN A 190 32.51 0.77 -5.06
CA ASN A 190 32.12 0.77 -6.48
C ASN A 190 30.81 0.01 -6.71
N VAL A 191 30.62 -1.10 -6.00
CA VAL A 191 29.36 -1.85 -6.05
C VAL A 191 28.25 -1.05 -5.37
N ALA A 192 28.54 -0.46 -4.20
CA ALA A 192 27.59 0.39 -3.48
C ALA A 192 27.06 1.55 -4.35
N LYS A 193 27.90 2.21 -5.16
CA LYS A 193 27.46 3.27 -6.09
C LYS A 193 26.42 2.78 -7.09
N VAL A 194 26.60 1.58 -7.66
CA VAL A 194 25.63 1.00 -8.60
C VAL A 194 24.28 0.78 -7.91
N PHE A 195 24.29 0.18 -6.73
CA PHE A 195 23.05 -0.08 -5.99
C PHE A 195 22.42 1.18 -5.40
N THR A 196 23.20 2.22 -5.11
CA THR A 196 22.68 3.55 -4.75
C THR A 196 21.77 4.10 -5.86
N VAL A 197 22.17 3.94 -7.13
CA VAL A 197 21.36 4.36 -8.28
C VAL A 197 20.06 3.55 -8.34
N PHE A 198 20.10 2.24 -8.11
CA PHE A 198 18.90 1.40 -8.08
C PHE A 198 17.96 1.76 -6.92
N CYS A 199 18.48 2.06 -5.73
CA CYS A 199 17.68 2.52 -4.59
C CYS A 199 16.98 3.85 -4.92
N PHE A 200 17.70 4.85 -5.43
CA PHE A 200 17.05 6.10 -5.86
C PHE A 200 16.03 5.88 -6.98
N MET A 201 16.32 5.00 -7.94
CA MET A 201 15.38 4.65 -9.00
C MET A 201 14.09 4.05 -8.43
N ALA A 202 14.19 3.16 -7.44
CA ALA A 202 13.03 2.61 -6.74
C ALA A 202 12.24 3.70 -6.02
N ASN A 203 12.91 4.57 -5.24
CA ASN A 203 12.25 5.66 -4.53
C ASN A 203 11.54 6.65 -5.48
N VAL A 204 12.15 6.96 -6.63
CA VAL A 204 11.54 7.81 -7.67
C VAL A 204 10.32 7.13 -8.29
N ILE A 205 10.39 5.84 -8.61
CA ILE A 205 9.29 5.09 -9.21
C ILE A 205 8.10 4.97 -8.23
N VAL A 206 8.35 4.63 -6.97
CA VAL A 206 7.29 4.57 -5.93
C VAL A 206 6.67 5.95 -5.74
N SER A 207 7.49 6.99 -5.58
CA SER A 207 7.02 8.38 -5.45
C SER A 207 6.20 8.86 -6.64
N SER A 208 6.56 8.44 -7.86
CA SER A 208 5.81 8.73 -9.09
C SER A 208 4.37 8.23 -9.02
N MET A 209 4.18 6.98 -8.56
CA MET A 209 2.85 6.37 -8.44
C MET A 209 2.00 7.06 -7.37
N LEU A 210 2.61 7.49 -6.27
CA LEU A 210 1.93 8.20 -5.19
C LEU A 210 1.35 9.53 -5.69
N VAL A 211 2.15 10.34 -6.39
CA VAL A 211 1.70 11.65 -6.87
C VAL A 211 0.71 11.53 -8.03
N LEU A 212 0.91 10.60 -8.97
CA LEU A 212 -0.01 10.38 -10.09
C LEU A 212 -1.40 9.94 -9.60
N GLY A 213 -1.47 8.91 -8.75
CA GLY A 213 -2.74 8.42 -8.22
C GLY A 213 -3.45 9.45 -7.33
N GLY A 214 -2.68 10.20 -6.54
CA GLY A 214 -3.20 11.27 -5.69
C GLY A 214 -3.77 12.44 -6.46
N ALA A 215 -2.97 13.02 -7.37
CA ALA A 215 -3.37 14.15 -8.17
C ALA A 215 -4.60 13.84 -9.04
N ALA A 216 -4.62 12.67 -9.70
CA ALA A 216 -5.74 12.23 -10.52
C ALA A 216 -7.04 12.11 -9.71
N THR A 217 -6.98 11.51 -8.51
CA THR A 217 -8.19 11.31 -7.71
C THR A 217 -8.71 12.61 -7.11
N VAL A 218 -7.83 13.47 -6.58
CA VAL A 218 -8.24 14.76 -6.03
C VAL A 218 -8.84 15.64 -7.14
N ASN A 219 -8.28 15.59 -8.35
CA ASN A 219 -8.85 16.27 -9.51
C ASN A 219 -10.24 15.73 -9.87
N ALA A 220 -10.39 14.42 -10.06
CA ALA A 220 -11.66 13.82 -10.45
C ALA A 220 -12.79 14.09 -9.43
N LEU A 221 -12.47 14.10 -8.13
CA LEU A 221 -13.48 14.28 -7.08
C LEU A 221 -13.80 15.74 -6.76
N THR A 222 -12.86 16.67 -6.97
CA THR A 222 -12.97 18.06 -6.47
C THR A 222 -12.77 19.15 -7.53
N GLY A 223 -12.21 18.81 -8.69
CA GLY A 223 -11.79 19.76 -9.71
C GLY A 223 -10.50 20.53 -9.38
N MET A 224 -9.76 20.15 -8.32
CA MET A 224 -8.42 20.71 -8.09
C MET A 224 -7.48 20.32 -9.22
N SER A 225 -6.71 21.28 -9.75
CA SER A 225 -5.69 21.00 -10.77
C SER A 225 -4.71 19.91 -10.30
N THR A 226 -4.43 18.94 -11.19
CA THR A 226 -3.44 17.86 -10.98
C THR A 226 -2.08 18.42 -10.62
N THR A 227 -1.65 19.49 -11.30
CA THR A 227 -0.42 20.24 -11.00
C THR A 227 -0.38 20.72 -9.55
N VAL A 228 -1.43 21.39 -9.09
CA VAL A 228 -1.48 21.95 -7.74
C VAL A 228 -1.50 20.83 -6.70
N ALA A 229 -2.29 19.79 -6.94
CA ALA A 229 -2.32 18.60 -6.09
C ALA A 229 -0.93 17.94 -5.99
N GLY A 230 -0.23 17.81 -7.12
CA GLY A 230 1.11 17.23 -7.21
C GLY A 230 2.16 17.92 -6.33
N PHE A 231 2.09 19.25 -6.16
CA PHE A 231 2.97 19.97 -5.23
C PHE A 231 2.46 19.98 -3.79
N LEU A 232 1.17 20.20 -3.57
CA LEU A 232 0.64 20.36 -2.21
C LEU A 232 0.67 19.06 -1.41
N ILE A 233 0.45 17.92 -2.07
CA ILE A 233 0.45 16.62 -1.41
C ILE A 233 1.81 16.33 -0.74
N PRO A 234 2.97 16.36 -1.44
CA PRO A 234 4.27 16.18 -0.81
C PRO A 234 4.61 17.25 0.24
N ILE A 235 4.22 18.52 0.02
CA ILE A 235 4.51 19.62 0.95
C ILE A 235 3.86 19.42 2.32
N GLY A 236 2.63 18.90 2.35
CA GLY A 236 1.91 18.60 3.60
C GLY A 236 2.65 17.59 4.50
N VAL A 237 3.52 16.77 3.92
CA VAL A 237 4.30 15.72 4.59
C VAL A 237 5.60 16.25 5.21
N ILE A 238 6.26 17.18 4.51
CA ILE A 238 7.60 17.69 4.86
C ILE A 238 7.67 18.14 6.32
N ALA A 239 6.67 18.87 6.79
CA ALA A 239 6.70 19.52 8.10
C ALA A 239 6.80 18.52 9.28
N TYR A 240 6.04 17.42 9.25
CA TYR A 240 6.11 16.43 10.33
C TYR A 240 7.30 15.48 10.18
N THR A 241 7.68 15.16 8.94
CA THR A 241 8.86 14.34 8.66
C THR A 241 10.15 15.04 9.11
N MET A 242 10.28 16.34 8.86
CA MET A 242 11.45 17.13 9.28
C MET A 242 11.60 17.26 10.80
N THR A 243 10.48 17.39 11.51
CA THR A 243 10.50 17.69 12.95
C THR A 243 10.69 16.44 13.79
N GLY A 244 10.09 15.31 13.40
CA GLY A 244 10.08 14.10 14.22
C GLY A 244 10.74 12.85 13.63
N GLY A 245 11.24 12.91 12.39
CA GLY A 245 11.98 11.83 11.77
C GLY A 245 11.20 10.53 11.68
N LEU A 246 11.92 9.40 11.77
CA LEU A 246 11.36 8.07 11.56
C LEU A 246 10.28 7.71 12.60
N LYS A 247 10.46 8.09 13.88
CA LYS A 247 9.46 7.78 14.91
C LYS A 247 8.14 8.53 14.71
N ALA A 248 8.17 9.82 14.40
CA ALA A 248 6.96 10.58 14.12
C ALA A 248 6.26 10.06 12.86
N THR A 249 7.04 9.68 11.86
CA THR A 249 6.54 9.03 10.64
C THR A 249 5.85 7.71 10.98
N PHE A 250 6.38 6.91 11.91
CA PHE A 250 5.74 5.66 12.34
C PHE A 250 4.41 5.90 13.07
N LEU A 251 4.36 6.91 13.93
CA LEU A 251 3.15 7.28 14.65
C LEU A 251 2.07 7.83 13.70
N ALA A 252 2.47 8.70 12.76
CA ALA A 252 1.58 9.19 11.70
C ALA A 252 1.06 8.02 10.87
N GLY A 253 1.95 7.12 10.46
CA GLY A 253 1.62 5.90 9.72
C GLY A 253 0.58 5.04 10.42
N TYR A 254 0.67 4.87 11.74
CA TYR A 254 -0.37 4.18 12.50
C TYR A 254 -1.74 4.85 12.37
N ILE A 255 -1.82 6.18 12.52
CA ILE A 255 -3.08 6.93 12.40
C ILE A 255 -3.62 6.85 10.96
N HIS A 256 -2.76 7.00 9.95
CA HIS A 256 -3.13 6.84 8.54
C HIS A 256 -3.75 5.47 8.28
N THR A 257 -3.07 4.40 8.73
CA THR A 257 -3.55 3.02 8.58
C THR A 257 -4.88 2.81 9.29
N ALA A 258 -5.04 3.32 10.52
CA ALA A 258 -6.30 3.20 11.26
C ALA A 258 -7.49 3.83 10.51
N ILE A 259 -7.30 5.03 9.93
CA ILE A 259 -8.31 5.72 9.11
C ILE A 259 -8.63 4.92 7.85
N ILE A 260 -7.60 4.39 7.16
CA ILE A 260 -7.76 3.56 5.96
C ILE A 260 -8.63 2.34 6.28
N PHE A 261 -8.33 1.60 7.36
CA PHE A 261 -9.12 0.42 7.72
C PHE A 261 -10.54 0.76 8.16
N ALA A 262 -10.76 1.88 8.86
CA ALA A 262 -12.11 2.33 9.23
C ALA A 262 -12.98 2.60 7.99
N ILE A 263 -12.41 3.23 6.96
CA ILE A 263 -13.13 3.52 5.70
C ILE A 263 -13.32 2.24 4.89
N LEU A 264 -12.27 1.41 4.78
CA LEU A 264 -12.31 0.13 4.09
C LEU A 264 -13.40 -0.78 4.63
N ILE A 265 -13.46 -0.97 5.96
CA ILE A 265 -14.44 -1.88 6.56
C ILE A 265 -15.86 -1.35 6.34
N THR A 266 -16.05 -0.03 6.42
CA THR A 266 -17.34 0.62 6.13
C THR A 266 -17.84 0.26 4.73
N PHE A 267 -17.00 0.40 3.69
CA PHE A 267 -17.42 0.07 2.32
C PHE A 267 -17.66 -1.43 2.10
N ILE A 268 -16.84 -2.31 2.69
CA ILE A 268 -17.06 -3.76 2.57
C ILE A 268 -18.41 -4.15 3.16
N PHE A 269 -18.76 -3.62 4.33
CA PHE A 269 -20.06 -3.89 4.95
C PHE A 269 -21.21 -3.28 4.15
N ILE A 270 -21.08 -2.08 3.60
CA ILE A 270 -22.12 -1.49 2.74
C ILE A 270 -22.41 -2.37 1.52
N VAL A 271 -21.36 -2.89 0.86
CA VAL A 271 -21.53 -3.68 -0.37
C VAL A 271 -22.14 -5.06 -0.11
N TYR A 272 -21.75 -5.71 1.00
CA TYR A 272 -22.05 -7.14 1.22
C TYR A 272 -22.93 -7.47 2.42
N ALA A 273 -23.16 -6.52 3.32
CA ALA A 273 -23.97 -6.69 4.53
C ALA A 273 -24.76 -5.40 4.86
N GLY A 274 -25.12 -4.64 3.83
CA GLY A 274 -25.74 -3.33 3.92
C GLY A 274 -27.23 -3.35 3.58
N ASP A 275 -27.79 -2.17 3.38
CA ASP A 275 -29.17 -2.02 2.90
C ASP A 275 -29.26 -2.39 1.41
N GLU A 276 -30.20 -3.29 1.07
CA GLU A 276 -30.43 -3.78 -0.29
C GLU A 276 -31.13 -2.75 -1.21
N SER A 277 -31.58 -1.62 -0.67
CA SER A 277 -32.32 -0.58 -1.42
C SER A 277 -31.56 0.00 -2.63
N LYS A 278 -30.23 -0.13 -2.66
CA LYS A 278 -29.36 0.35 -3.75
C LYS A 278 -28.95 -0.74 -4.75
N GLY A 279 -29.61 -1.91 -4.72
CA GLY A 279 -29.33 -3.02 -5.64
C GLY A 279 -28.12 -3.90 -5.25
N ILE A 280 -27.26 -3.43 -4.35
CA ILE A 280 -26.25 -4.22 -3.61
C ILE A 280 -26.58 -4.20 -2.12
N GLY A 281 -25.82 -4.91 -1.28
CA GLY A 281 -26.09 -5.03 0.15
C GLY A 281 -26.01 -6.46 0.65
N SER A 282 -25.98 -7.43 -0.27
CA SER A 282 -25.72 -8.84 0.01
C SER A 282 -24.84 -9.46 -1.06
N ALA A 283 -24.02 -10.44 -0.66
CA ALA A 283 -23.17 -11.21 -1.58
C ALA A 283 -23.98 -11.87 -2.71
N ASP A 284 -25.19 -12.33 -2.39
CA ASP A 284 -26.12 -12.94 -3.33
C ASP A 284 -26.56 -11.97 -4.44
N ASN A 285 -26.87 -10.72 -4.09
CA ASN A 285 -27.27 -9.71 -5.07
C ASN A 285 -26.10 -9.34 -5.99
N VAL A 286 -24.91 -9.13 -5.41
CA VAL A 286 -23.69 -8.86 -6.20
C VAL A 286 -23.39 -10.01 -7.16
N TYR A 287 -23.46 -11.27 -6.69
CA TYR A 287 -23.29 -12.46 -7.54
C TYR A 287 -24.26 -12.49 -8.72
N ASN A 288 -25.55 -12.26 -8.45
CA ASN A 288 -26.59 -12.31 -9.47
C ASN A 288 -26.39 -11.22 -10.53
N LEU A 289 -26.02 -10.01 -10.11
CA LEU A 289 -25.74 -8.89 -11.00
C LEU A 289 -24.51 -9.13 -11.88
N LEU A 290 -23.40 -9.62 -11.31
CA LEU A 290 -22.19 -9.98 -12.06
C LEU A 290 -22.48 -11.06 -13.10
N ASN A 291 -23.24 -12.10 -12.72
CA ASN A 291 -23.62 -13.16 -13.64
C ASN A 291 -24.50 -12.63 -14.77
N ARG A 292 -25.51 -11.80 -14.44
CA ARG A 292 -26.37 -11.14 -15.44
C ARG A 292 -25.56 -10.33 -16.43
N LEU A 293 -24.63 -9.50 -15.96
CA LEU A 293 -23.79 -8.67 -16.84
C LEU A 293 -22.90 -9.52 -17.75
N SER A 294 -22.31 -10.60 -17.22
CA SER A 294 -21.47 -11.50 -18.04
C SER A 294 -22.24 -12.19 -19.17
N THR A 295 -23.55 -12.38 -18.99
CA THR A 295 -24.45 -12.97 -20.00
C THR A 295 -25.16 -11.95 -20.89
N ALA A 296 -24.86 -10.66 -20.73
CA ALA A 296 -25.47 -9.60 -21.54
C ALA A 296 -25.15 -9.78 -23.03
N THR A 297 -26.15 -9.53 -23.87
CA THR A 297 -26.05 -9.71 -25.32
C THR A 297 -25.20 -8.60 -25.96
N ALA A 298 -24.60 -8.88 -27.12
CA ALA A 298 -23.83 -7.88 -27.87
C ALA A 298 -24.64 -6.62 -28.18
N THR A 299 -25.94 -6.76 -28.43
CA THR A 299 -26.87 -5.64 -28.67
C THR A 299 -27.02 -4.74 -27.44
N GLU A 300 -27.15 -5.32 -26.25
CA GLU A 300 -27.22 -4.56 -24.98
C GLU A 300 -25.91 -3.83 -24.67
N CYS A 301 -24.78 -4.41 -25.10
CA CYS A 301 -23.45 -3.84 -24.87
C CYS A 301 -22.98 -2.85 -25.95
N THR A 302 -23.63 -2.77 -27.11
CA THR A 302 -23.10 -2.03 -28.28
C THR A 302 -22.82 -0.55 -27.94
N GLY A 303 -23.76 0.14 -27.29
CA GLY A 303 -23.57 1.55 -26.90
C GLY A 303 -22.52 1.73 -25.80
N ARG A 304 -22.40 0.78 -24.88
CA ARG A 304 -21.45 0.85 -23.75
C ARG A 304 -20.01 0.65 -24.22
N LEU A 305 -19.81 -0.33 -25.10
CA LEU A 305 -18.52 -0.63 -25.71
C LEU A 305 -18.07 0.52 -26.64
N ALA A 306 -19.01 1.20 -27.31
CA ALA A 306 -18.70 2.40 -28.08
C ALA A 306 -18.12 3.52 -27.20
N ASN A 307 -18.62 3.66 -25.97
CA ASN A 307 -18.11 4.61 -24.96
C ASN A 307 -16.92 4.05 -24.16
N LYS A 308 -16.35 2.90 -24.56
CA LYS A 308 -15.24 2.22 -23.87
C LYS A 308 -15.54 1.86 -22.40
N GLN A 309 -16.79 1.57 -22.08
CA GLN A 309 -17.22 1.07 -20.76
C GLN A 309 -17.25 -0.46 -20.76
N ASN A 310 -17.10 -1.10 -19.60
CA ASN A 310 -17.22 -2.56 -19.51
C ASN A 310 -18.67 -3.01 -19.72
N CYS A 311 -18.86 -4.07 -20.50
CA CYS A 311 -20.13 -4.76 -20.62
C CYS A 311 -19.93 -6.16 -21.18
N GLY A 312 -20.79 -7.09 -20.76
CA GLY A 312 -20.84 -8.42 -21.33
C GLY A 312 -19.75 -9.32 -20.76
N TYR A 313 -19.41 -10.34 -21.55
CA TYR A 313 -18.41 -11.31 -21.18
C TYR A 313 -16.99 -10.71 -21.16
N VAL A 314 -16.16 -11.19 -20.24
CA VAL A 314 -14.73 -10.83 -20.19
C VAL A 314 -13.94 -11.74 -21.11
N ALA A 315 -13.24 -11.15 -22.09
CA ALA A 315 -12.42 -11.92 -23.02
C ALA A 315 -11.36 -12.74 -22.28
N LYS A 316 -11.25 -14.02 -22.64
CA LYS A 316 -10.30 -14.99 -22.06
C LYS A 316 -10.44 -15.28 -20.55
N ASN A 317 -11.61 -14.98 -20.00
CA ASN A 317 -12.05 -15.58 -18.74
C ASN A 317 -12.82 -16.87 -19.03
N GLU A 318 -12.74 -17.85 -18.12
CA GLU A 318 -13.57 -19.06 -18.20
C GLU A 318 -15.07 -18.71 -18.23
N ALA A 319 -15.76 -19.26 -19.22
CA ALA A 319 -17.15 -18.92 -19.58
C ALA A 319 -17.41 -17.40 -19.75
N GLY A 320 -16.35 -16.58 -19.91
CA GLY A 320 -16.45 -15.13 -19.96
C GLY A 320 -16.90 -14.46 -18.65
N SER A 321 -16.83 -15.18 -17.52
CA SER A 321 -17.39 -14.73 -16.25
C SER A 321 -16.47 -13.77 -15.48
N TYR A 322 -17.05 -12.86 -14.70
CA TYR A 322 -16.32 -12.10 -13.66
C TYR A 322 -16.04 -12.93 -12.40
N LEU A 323 -16.64 -14.12 -12.30
CA LEU A 323 -16.62 -14.98 -11.12
C LEU A 323 -15.65 -16.15 -11.30
N THR A 324 -14.53 -15.96 -11.98
CA THR A 324 -13.54 -17.02 -12.23
C THR A 324 -12.13 -16.58 -11.84
N MET A 325 -11.35 -17.53 -11.31
CA MET A 325 -9.89 -17.39 -11.16
C MET A 325 -9.14 -17.74 -12.44
N LEU A 326 -9.77 -18.45 -13.38
CA LEU A 326 -9.24 -18.77 -14.71
C LEU A 326 -9.41 -17.54 -15.63
N SER A 327 -8.58 -16.54 -15.39
CA SER A 327 -8.49 -15.32 -16.18
C SER A 327 -7.07 -15.18 -16.71
N GLU A 328 -6.90 -15.19 -18.03
CA GLU A 328 -5.57 -14.99 -18.63
C GLU A 328 -5.01 -13.61 -18.26
N GLY A 329 -5.84 -12.57 -18.36
CA GLY A 329 -5.46 -11.20 -17.98
C GLY A 329 -5.10 -11.08 -16.50
N GLY A 330 -5.90 -11.68 -15.62
CA GLY A 330 -5.63 -11.71 -14.18
C GLY A 330 -4.32 -12.42 -13.83
N MET A 331 -4.03 -13.54 -14.49
CA MET A 331 -2.77 -14.28 -14.28
C MET A 331 -1.55 -13.54 -14.81
N ILE A 332 -1.62 -12.96 -16.01
CA ILE A 332 -0.53 -12.15 -16.58
C ILE A 332 -0.24 -10.97 -15.66
N PHE A 333 -1.29 -10.24 -15.23
CA PHE A 333 -1.16 -9.18 -14.26
C PHE A 333 -0.52 -9.69 -12.96
N GLY A 334 -0.96 -10.84 -12.44
CA GLY A 334 -0.40 -11.45 -11.24
C GLY A 334 1.11 -11.70 -11.33
N ILE A 335 1.61 -12.19 -12.47
CA ILE A 335 3.05 -12.41 -12.68
C ILE A 335 3.80 -11.08 -12.73
N ILE A 336 3.30 -10.10 -13.48
CA ILE A 336 3.89 -8.74 -13.53
C ILE A 336 3.95 -8.15 -12.13
N ASN A 337 2.84 -8.25 -11.40
CA ASN A 337 2.68 -7.74 -10.05
C ASN A 337 3.67 -8.39 -9.07
N ILE A 338 3.86 -9.71 -9.15
CA ILE A 338 4.84 -10.43 -8.34
C ILE A 338 6.25 -9.93 -8.61
N VAL A 339 6.65 -9.91 -9.88
CA VAL A 339 8.03 -9.55 -10.26
C VAL A 339 8.32 -8.08 -9.96
N GLY A 340 7.40 -7.19 -10.34
CA GLY A 340 7.54 -5.76 -10.12
C GLY A 340 7.66 -5.41 -8.64
N ASN A 341 6.83 -6.01 -7.79
CA ASN A 341 6.82 -5.69 -6.37
C ASN A 341 8.06 -6.19 -5.63
N PHE A 342 8.75 -7.22 -6.14
CA PHE A 342 10.04 -7.59 -5.56
C PHE A 342 11.04 -6.44 -5.68
N GLY A 343 11.03 -5.75 -6.81
CA GLY A 343 11.82 -4.53 -7.02
C GLY A 343 11.50 -3.47 -5.98
N THR A 344 10.23 -3.12 -5.82
CA THR A 344 9.82 -2.03 -4.93
C THR A 344 9.92 -2.34 -3.44
N VAL A 345 9.98 -3.61 -3.00
CA VAL A 345 10.23 -3.92 -1.58
C VAL A 345 11.73 -4.11 -1.29
N PHE A 346 12.44 -4.85 -2.15
CA PHE A 346 13.80 -5.28 -1.83
C PHE A 346 14.84 -4.21 -2.16
N VAL A 347 14.56 -3.36 -3.15
CA VAL A 347 15.49 -2.31 -3.60
C VAL A 347 15.23 -0.98 -2.92
N ASP A 348 13.99 -0.73 -2.50
CA ASP A 348 13.58 0.51 -1.88
C ASP A 348 14.09 0.63 -0.43
N GLN A 349 14.85 1.69 -0.18
CA GLN A 349 15.42 2.01 1.12
C GLN A 349 14.36 2.25 2.23
N SER A 350 13.12 2.58 1.90
CA SER A 350 12.04 2.80 2.88
C SER A 350 11.70 1.54 3.69
N TYR A 351 11.82 0.36 3.08
CA TYR A 351 11.66 -0.94 3.75
C TYR A 351 12.85 -1.30 4.63
N TRP A 352 14.06 -1.01 4.16
CA TRP A 352 15.29 -1.22 4.93
C TRP A 352 15.33 -0.33 6.18
N GLN A 353 14.88 0.92 6.08
CA GLN A 353 14.66 1.83 7.21
C GLN A 353 13.77 1.19 8.29
N SER A 354 12.63 0.62 7.89
CA SER A 354 11.72 -0.05 8.82
C SER A 354 12.31 -1.31 9.43
N ALA A 355 13.03 -2.12 8.65
CA ALA A 355 13.77 -3.26 9.18
C ALA A 355 14.82 -2.81 10.20
N ILE A 356 15.57 -1.75 9.93
CA ILE A 356 16.61 -1.21 10.82
C ILE A 356 16.00 -0.67 12.12
N ALA A 357 14.82 -0.06 12.08
CA ALA A 357 14.13 0.50 13.25
C ALA A 357 13.40 -0.52 14.14
N ALA A 358 13.06 -1.71 13.62
CA ALA A 358 12.35 -2.74 14.40
C ALA A 358 13.26 -3.43 15.44
N LYS A 359 12.70 -3.85 16.58
CA LYS A 359 13.41 -4.77 17.49
C LYS A 359 13.51 -6.17 16.87
N PRO A 360 14.53 -6.98 17.20
CA PRO A 360 14.68 -8.31 16.61
C PRO A 360 13.47 -9.24 16.72
N SER A 361 12.90 -9.41 17.92
CA SER A 361 11.71 -10.25 18.17
C SER A 361 10.45 -9.69 17.49
N SER A 362 10.38 -8.36 17.34
CA SER A 362 9.27 -7.66 16.72
C SER A 362 9.35 -7.65 15.20
N SER A 363 10.55 -7.73 14.63
CA SER A 363 10.77 -7.76 13.18
C SER A 363 10.08 -8.97 12.55
N THR A 364 10.35 -10.18 13.02
CA THR A 364 9.79 -11.39 12.39
C THR A 364 8.27 -11.48 12.50
N LYS A 365 7.71 -11.20 13.68
CA LYS A 365 6.26 -11.19 13.90
C LYS A 365 5.58 -10.02 13.19
N GLY A 366 6.23 -8.85 13.18
CA GLY A 366 5.74 -7.62 12.57
C GLY A 366 5.62 -7.72 11.06
N TYR A 367 6.63 -8.27 10.37
CA TYR A 367 6.57 -8.48 8.91
C TYR A 367 5.54 -9.52 8.51
N LEU A 368 5.43 -10.64 9.24
CA LEU A 368 4.41 -11.64 8.95
C LEU A 368 3.00 -11.10 9.17
N LEU A 369 2.75 -10.48 10.34
CA LEU A 369 1.46 -9.90 10.66
C LEU A 369 1.11 -8.75 9.71
N GLY A 370 2.07 -7.87 9.44
CA GLY A 370 1.94 -6.76 8.53
C GLY A 370 1.56 -7.23 7.11
N GLY A 371 2.23 -8.25 6.58
CA GLY A 371 1.87 -8.82 5.26
C GLY A 371 0.46 -9.41 5.24
N LEU A 372 0.07 -10.17 6.27
CA LEU A 372 -1.26 -10.78 6.34
C LEU A 372 -2.40 -9.77 6.55
N VAL A 373 -2.15 -8.70 7.31
CA VAL A 373 -3.10 -7.59 7.50
C VAL A 373 -3.16 -6.72 6.23
N TRP A 374 -2.02 -6.48 5.59
CA TRP A 374 -1.98 -5.69 4.37
C TRP A 374 -2.74 -6.37 3.23
N PHE A 375 -2.63 -7.70 3.08
CA PHE A 375 -3.38 -8.48 2.08
C PHE A 375 -4.86 -8.08 2.02
N THR A 376 -5.46 -7.82 3.18
CA THR A 376 -6.86 -7.42 3.32
C THR A 376 -7.21 -6.15 2.55
N ILE A 377 -6.29 -5.19 2.44
CA ILE A 377 -6.55 -3.90 1.80
C ILE A 377 -6.91 -4.09 0.33
N PRO A 378 -6.00 -4.54 -0.55
CA PRO A 378 -6.33 -4.76 -1.95
C PRO A 378 -7.33 -5.91 -2.14
N PHE A 379 -7.28 -6.97 -1.32
CA PHE A 379 -8.20 -8.10 -1.50
C PHE A 379 -9.64 -7.71 -1.22
N ALA A 380 -9.93 -7.23 -0.01
CA ALA A 380 -11.30 -7.03 0.45
C ALA A 380 -11.89 -5.74 -0.12
N LEU A 381 -11.11 -4.66 -0.21
CA LEU A 381 -11.57 -3.41 -0.82
C LEU A 381 -11.87 -3.60 -2.32
N ALA A 382 -10.97 -4.21 -3.09
CA ALA A 382 -11.21 -4.37 -4.53
C ALA A 382 -12.29 -5.41 -4.83
N THR A 383 -12.39 -6.46 -4.00
CA THR A 383 -13.53 -7.39 -4.05
C THR A 383 -14.83 -6.62 -3.84
N ALA A 384 -14.93 -5.74 -2.84
CA ALA A 384 -16.13 -4.95 -2.62
C ALA A 384 -16.33 -3.86 -3.70
N MET A 385 -15.45 -2.88 -3.77
CA MET A 385 -15.59 -1.67 -4.58
C MET A 385 -15.49 -1.95 -6.08
N GLY A 386 -14.49 -2.73 -6.49
CA GLY A 386 -14.27 -3.05 -7.90
C GLY A 386 -15.40 -3.91 -8.47
N LEU A 387 -15.77 -4.99 -7.79
CA LEU A 387 -16.89 -5.83 -8.25
C LEU A 387 -18.24 -5.15 -8.11
N ALA A 388 -18.46 -4.29 -7.11
CA ALA A 388 -19.70 -3.51 -7.02
C ALA A 388 -19.84 -2.53 -8.18
N THR A 389 -18.74 -1.91 -8.64
CA THR A 389 -18.74 -1.05 -9.84
C THR A 389 -19.20 -1.82 -11.07
N VAL A 390 -18.73 -3.07 -11.23
CA VAL A 390 -19.14 -3.95 -12.32
C VAL A 390 -20.58 -4.42 -12.13
N ALA A 391 -20.96 -4.85 -10.93
CA ALA A 391 -22.30 -5.37 -10.63
C ALA A 391 -23.39 -4.31 -10.84
N LEU A 392 -23.12 -3.07 -10.44
CA LEU A 392 -23.99 -1.93 -10.70
C LEU A 392 -23.79 -1.31 -12.08
N ASP A 393 -22.90 -1.87 -12.90
CA ASP A 393 -22.68 -1.48 -14.30
C ASP A 393 -22.60 0.06 -14.47
N LEU A 394 -21.78 0.67 -13.61
CA LEU A 394 -21.56 2.12 -13.61
C LEU A 394 -20.88 2.56 -14.93
N PRO A 395 -21.18 3.76 -15.46
CA PRO A 395 -20.62 4.29 -16.72
C PRO A 395 -19.14 4.69 -16.63
N VAL A 396 -18.31 3.90 -15.97
CA VAL A 396 -16.85 4.11 -15.90
C VAL A 396 -16.21 3.69 -17.22
N THR A 397 -15.49 4.61 -17.84
CA THR A 397 -14.72 4.36 -19.07
C THR A 397 -13.40 3.66 -18.76
N SER A 398 -12.80 3.02 -19.76
CA SER A 398 -11.47 2.40 -19.63
C SER A 398 -10.36 3.42 -19.27
N ALA A 399 -10.53 4.69 -19.67
CA ALA A 399 -9.61 5.77 -19.29
C ALA A 399 -9.77 6.14 -17.80
N GLU A 400 -10.99 6.31 -17.31
CA GLU A 400 -11.26 6.56 -15.88
C GLU A 400 -10.79 5.38 -15.03
N ALA A 401 -11.04 4.15 -15.46
CA ALA A 401 -10.57 2.95 -14.78
C ALA A 401 -9.04 2.87 -14.75
N GLY A 402 -8.37 3.15 -15.88
CA GLY A 402 -6.90 3.21 -15.98
C GLY A 402 -6.26 4.33 -15.16
N ALA A 403 -6.98 5.43 -14.92
CA ALA A 403 -6.60 6.49 -13.98
C ALA A 403 -6.86 6.13 -12.51
N GLY A 404 -7.47 4.96 -12.25
CA GLY A 404 -7.74 4.45 -10.91
C GLY A 404 -9.08 4.88 -10.34
N LEU A 405 -9.99 5.46 -11.12
CA LEU A 405 -11.21 6.11 -10.62
C LEU A 405 -12.38 5.16 -10.30
N VAL A 406 -12.16 3.84 -10.36
CA VAL A 406 -13.17 2.81 -10.02
C VAL A 406 -13.67 2.95 -8.57
N PRO A 407 -12.83 2.94 -7.51
CA PRO A 407 -13.32 3.15 -6.14
C PRO A 407 -13.94 4.53 -5.88
N PRO A 408 -13.38 5.64 -6.40
CA PRO A 408 -14.05 6.94 -6.37
C PRO A 408 -15.48 6.91 -6.92
N ALA A 409 -15.71 6.24 -8.05
CA ALA A 409 -17.01 6.20 -8.71
C ALA A 409 -18.06 5.50 -7.86
N ILE A 410 -17.78 4.26 -7.45
CA ILE A 410 -18.70 3.49 -6.62
C ILE A 410 -18.91 4.11 -5.23
N ALA A 411 -17.89 4.75 -4.65
CA ALA A 411 -18.06 5.46 -3.37
C ALA A 411 -19.01 6.66 -3.49
N ALA A 412 -18.84 7.46 -4.55
CA ALA A 412 -19.72 8.58 -4.84
C ALA A 412 -21.15 8.10 -5.13
N HIS A 413 -21.29 7.01 -5.88
CA HIS A 413 -22.58 6.39 -6.15
C HIS A 413 -23.29 5.91 -4.86
N LEU A 414 -22.55 5.22 -3.96
CA LEU A 414 -23.13 4.62 -2.76
C LEU A 414 -23.43 5.61 -1.63
N LEU A 415 -22.62 6.66 -1.44
CA LEU A 415 -22.76 7.57 -0.30
C LEU A 415 -22.76 9.05 -0.70
N GLY A 416 -22.88 9.37 -1.99
CA GLY A 416 -22.85 10.73 -2.50
C GLY A 416 -21.56 11.45 -2.12
N LYS A 417 -21.70 12.70 -1.65
CA LYS A 417 -20.59 13.52 -1.17
C LYS A 417 -19.82 12.88 -0.01
N GLY A 418 -20.50 12.14 0.86
CA GLY A 418 -19.86 11.47 1.99
C GLY A 418 -18.89 10.37 1.54
N GLY A 419 -19.28 9.57 0.53
CA GLY A 419 -18.43 8.53 -0.04
C GLY A 419 -17.24 9.09 -0.80
N ALA A 420 -17.48 10.12 -1.62
CA ALA A 420 -16.42 10.84 -2.30
C ALA A 420 -15.38 11.42 -1.32
N ALA A 421 -15.84 12.04 -0.23
CA ALA A 421 -14.95 12.55 0.82
C ALA A 421 -14.17 11.42 1.51
N ALA A 422 -14.84 10.31 1.85
CA ALA A 422 -14.20 9.15 2.47
C ALA A 422 -13.09 8.56 1.61
N ILE A 423 -13.32 8.31 0.32
CA ILE A 423 -12.27 7.81 -0.58
C ILE A 423 -11.15 8.83 -0.79
N THR A 424 -11.47 10.13 -0.91
CA THR A 424 -10.43 11.16 -1.01
C THR A 424 -9.52 11.15 0.23
N ILE A 425 -10.11 11.07 1.43
CA ILE A 425 -9.36 10.98 2.70
C ILE A 425 -8.54 9.70 2.75
N MET A 426 -9.13 8.55 2.43
CA MET A 426 -8.44 7.25 2.42
C MET A 426 -7.20 7.25 1.52
N LEU A 427 -7.31 7.83 0.32
CA LEU A 427 -6.19 7.95 -0.61
C LEU A 427 -5.15 8.94 -0.12
N PHE A 428 -5.58 10.08 0.42
CA PHE A 428 -4.65 11.04 1.00
C PHE A 428 -3.85 10.43 2.16
N MET A 429 -4.48 9.62 3.03
CA MET A 429 -3.80 8.89 4.09
C MET A 429 -2.74 7.93 3.54
N ALA A 430 -3.06 7.20 2.47
CA ALA A 430 -2.12 6.28 1.82
C ALA A 430 -0.90 7.04 1.25
N ILE A 431 -1.15 8.13 0.55
CA ILE A 431 -0.10 8.91 -0.12
C ILE A 431 0.81 9.62 0.88
N VAL A 432 0.25 10.28 1.89
CA VAL A 432 1.01 10.99 2.91
C VAL A 432 1.87 10.03 3.72
N SER A 433 1.33 8.85 4.04
CA SER A 433 2.09 7.82 4.76
C SER A 433 3.32 7.36 4.00
N THR A 434 3.15 6.82 2.79
CA THR A 434 4.29 6.34 1.99
C THR A 434 5.19 7.51 1.59
N GLY A 435 4.64 8.67 1.26
CA GLY A 435 5.41 9.88 0.93
C GLY A 435 6.40 10.28 2.03
N SER A 436 6.00 10.18 3.31
CA SER A 436 6.94 10.43 4.41
C SER A 436 8.04 9.38 4.52
N ALA A 437 7.73 8.11 4.24
CA ALA A 437 8.72 7.04 4.24
C ALA A 437 9.74 7.22 3.11
N GLU A 438 9.29 7.57 1.91
CA GLU A 438 10.15 7.86 0.76
C GLU A 438 11.07 9.05 1.00
N GLN A 439 10.55 10.12 1.60
CA GLN A 439 11.36 11.30 1.96
C GLN A 439 12.48 10.94 2.96
N ILE A 440 12.19 10.11 3.97
CA ILE A 440 13.21 9.63 4.91
C ILE A 440 14.21 8.70 4.23
N ALA A 441 13.73 7.80 3.37
CA ALA A 441 14.56 6.85 2.65
C ALA A 441 15.61 7.58 1.79
N VAL A 442 15.17 8.49 0.92
CA VAL A 442 16.06 9.31 0.07
C VAL A 442 16.97 10.20 0.92
N SER A 443 16.43 10.82 1.97
CA SER A 443 17.22 11.61 2.92
C SER A 443 18.38 10.81 3.51
N SER A 444 18.13 9.56 3.90
CA SER A 444 19.16 8.70 4.49
C SER A 444 20.25 8.27 3.50
N LEU A 445 19.86 7.97 2.25
CA LEU A 445 20.84 7.71 1.18
C LEU A 445 21.73 8.94 0.94
N ILE A 446 21.13 10.14 0.95
CA ILE A 446 21.90 11.38 0.78
C ILE A 446 22.83 11.61 1.99
N SER A 447 22.36 11.46 3.22
CA SER A 447 23.15 11.81 4.40
C SER A 447 24.26 10.79 4.70
N TYR A 448 23.96 9.49 4.66
CA TYR A 448 24.91 8.43 5.03
C TYR A 448 25.75 7.96 3.83
N ASP A 449 25.11 7.67 2.70
CA ASP A 449 25.81 7.03 1.57
C ASP A 449 26.52 8.01 0.64
N ILE A 450 26.09 9.28 0.62
CA ILE A 450 26.70 10.33 -0.20
C ILE A 450 27.49 11.29 0.67
N TYR A 451 26.81 12.03 1.55
CA TYR A 451 27.40 13.16 2.26
C TYR A 451 28.49 12.70 3.23
N ARG A 452 28.17 11.82 4.17
CA ARG A 452 29.16 11.30 5.11
C ARG A 452 30.30 10.61 4.37
N LYS A 453 29.99 9.77 3.39
CA LYS A 453 30.99 8.92 2.76
C LYS A 453 31.96 9.67 1.83
N TYR A 454 31.46 10.61 1.04
CA TYR A 454 32.25 11.23 -0.04
C TYR A 454 32.44 12.74 0.09
N ILE A 455 31.63 13.43 0.90
CA ILE A 455 31.69 14.89 1.04
C ILE A 455 32.35 15.29 2.37
N ASN A 456 31.87 14.76 3.49
CA ASN A 456 32.41 15.02 4.82
C ASN A 456 32.53 13.72 5.63
N ILE A 457 33.70 13.08 5.53
CA ILE A 457 34.03 11.79 6.17
C ILE A 457 33.93 11.85 7.70
N ASN A 458 34.20 13.02 8.29
CA ASN A 458 34.16 13.24 9.73
C ASN A 458 32.89 14.00 10.16
N ALA A 459 31.78 13.85 9.42
CA ALA A 459 30.51 14.47 9.74
C ALA A 459 30.04 14.07 11.15
N THR A 460 29.67 15.08 11.95
CA THR A 460 29.05 14.89 13.26
C THR A 460 27.58 14.52 13.11
N GLY A 461 26.93 13.97 14.15
CA GLY A 461 25.50 13.72 14.12
C GLY A 461 24.66 14.98 13.88
N GLU A 462 25.11 16.15 14.32
CA GLU A 462 24.43 17.40 14.00
C GLU A 462 24.48 17.71 12.48
N ASP A 463 25.63 17.47 11.85
CA ASP A 463 25.78 17.64 10.40
C ASP A 463 24.88 16.67 9.64
N ILE A 464 24.84 15.40 10.06
CA ILE A 464 23.97 14.37 9.47
C ILE A 464 22.51 14.77 9.60
N LEU A 465 22.07 15.17 10.80
CA LEU A 465 20.69 15.59 11.03
C LEU A 465 20.31 16.79 10.17
N ARG A 466 21.22 17.76 10.00
CA ARG A 466 21.02 18.93 9.14
C ARG A 466 20.85 18.52 7.67
N VAL A 467 21.74 17.67 7.17
CA VAL A 467 21.70 17.18 5.78
C VAL A 467 20.48 16.31 5.53
N SER A 468 20.09 15.44 6.48
CA SER A 468 18.87 14.64 6.37
C SER A 468 17.64 15.54 6.23
N ARG A 469 17.52 16.61 7.03
CA ARG A 469 16.39 17.57 6.90
C ARG A 469 16.38 18.27 5.54
N TYR A 470 17.54 18.64 5.00
CA TYR A 470 17.61 19.17 3.63
C TYR A 470 17.22 18.14 2.58
N GLY A 471 17.60 16.87 2.76
CA GLY A 471 17.19 15.76 1.90
C GLY A 471 15.67 15.58 1.85
N VAL A 472 15.00 15.64 3.01
CA VAL A 472 13.53 15.58 3.11
C VAL A 472 12.86 16.70 2.31
N VAL A 473 13.30 17.95 2.49
CA VAL A 473 12.75 19.11 1.76
C VAL A 473 13.00 18.99 0.26
N PHE A 474 14.25 18.67 -0.11
CA PHE A 474 14.65 18.50 -1.50
C PHE A 474 13.78 17.46 -2.20
N PHE A 475 13.61 16.28 -1.59
CA PHE A 475 12.86 15.21 -2.22
C PHE A 475 11.36 15.51 -2.26
N GLY A 476 10.79 16.11 -1.20
CA GLY A 476 9.39 16.53 -1.21
C GLY A 476 9.08 17.55 -2.31
N VAL A 477 9.96 18.52 -2.55
CA VAL A 477 9.82 19.47 -3.67
C VAL A 477 10.03 18.77 -5.02
N PHE A 478 11.01 17.87 -5.10
CA PHE A 478 11.26 17.06 -6.30
C PHE A 478 10.05 16.21 -6.69
N MET A 479 9.31 15.63 -5.73
CA MET A 479 8.07 14.89 -6.00
C MET A 479 7.02 15.76 -6.71
N GLY A 480 6.93 17.05 -6.37
CA GLY A 480 6.03 18.00 -7.06
C GLY A 480 6.43 18.24 -8.52
N PHE A 481 7.71 18.44 -8.78
CA PHE A 481 8.24 18.53 -10.15
C PHE A 481 8.10 17.23 -10.93
N LEU A 482 8.32 16.10 -10.27
CA LEU A 482 8.13 14.77 -10.86
C LEU A 482 6.67 14.58 -11.28
N SER A 483 5.71 14.99 -10.45
CA SER A 483 4.29 14.97 -10.80
C SER A 483 3.99 15.76 -12.07
N LEU A 484 4.57 16.95 -12.22
CA LEU A 484 4.42 17.77 -13.44
C LEU A 484 4.95 17.06 -14.69
N ILE A 485 6.16 16.50 -14.59
CA ILE A 485 6.82 15.82 -15.72
C ILE A 485 5.98 14.62 -16.16
N LEU A 486 5.48 13.83 -15.22
CA LEU A 486 4.70 12.63 -15.52
C LEU A 486 3.33 12.96 -16.14
N ASP A 487 2.69 14.04 -15.68
CA ASP A 487 1.43 14.54 -16.24
C ASP A 487 1.62 14.98 -17.70
N GLU A 488 2.70 15.71 -18.00
CA GLU A 488 3.02 16.17 -19.36
C GLU A 488 3.38 15.01 -20.31
N ILE A 489 4.01 13.95 -19.81
CA ILE A 489 4.29 12.73 -20.61
C ILE A 489 3.00 11.92 -20.84
N GLY A 490 1.97 12.11 -20.01
CA GLY A 490 0.70 11.38 -20.10
C GLY A 490 0.77 9.94 -19.56
N LEU A 491 1.66 9.67 -18.59
CA LEU A 491 1.77 8.34 -18.00
C LEU A 491 0.66 8.10 -16.97
N SER A 492 -0.08 7.00 -17.12
CA SER A 492 -1.08 6.58 -16.14
C SER A 492 -0.44 5.90 -14.93
N LEU A 493 -1.17 5.90 -13.79
CA LEU A 493 -0.80 5.15 -12.59
C LEU A 493 -0.53 3.67 -12.92
N GLY A 494 -1.42 3.04 -13.70
CA GLY A 494 -1.28 1.64 -14.10
C GLY A 494 -0.04 1.39 -14.96
N PHE A 495 0.33 2.31 -15.85
CA PHE A 495 1.53 2.18 -16.68
C PHE A 495 2.80 2.14 -15.80
N VAL A 496 2.97 3.13 -14.93
CA VAL A 496 4.16 3.22 -14.06
C VAL A 496 4.22 2.00 -13.13
N TYR A 497 3.07 1.56 -12.61
CA TYR A 497 2.95 0.37 -11.78
C TYR A 497 3.42 -0.90 -12.48
N LEU A 498 2.98 -1.17 -13.70
CA LEU A 498 3.37 -2.39 -14.43
C LEU A 498 4.83 -2.33 -14.93
N MET A 499 5.35 -1.13 -15.17
CA MET A 499 6.70 -0.92 -15.69
C MET A 499 7.80 -1.16 -14.64
N MET A 500 7.50 -0.99 -13.35
CA MET A 500 8.52 -0.86 -12.29
C MET A 500 9.59 -1.97 -12.29
N GLY A 501 9.22 -3.25 -12.41
CA GLY A 501 10.20 -4.34 -12.34
C GLY A 501 11.13 -4.43 -13.55
N ILE A 502 10.81 -3.76 -14.67
CA ILE A 502 11.74 -3.62 -15.79
C ILE A 502 12.97 -2.81 -15.35
N PHE A 503 12.74 -1.74 -14.60
CA PHE A 503 13.76 -0.78 -14.20
C PHE A 503 14.53 -1.21 -12.95
N ILE A 504 13.83 -1.75 -11.95
CA ILE A 504 14.43 -2.06 -10.64
C ILE A 504 14.45 -3.56 -10.30
N GLY A 505 13.75 -4.41 -11.06
CA GLY A 505 13.67 -5.85 -10.77
C GLY A 505 15.02 -6.57 -10.85
N SER A 506 15.94 -6.08 -11.69
CA SER A 506 17.27 -6.67 -11.82
C SER A 506 18.15 -6.50 -10.57
N ALA A 507 17.88 -5.55 -9.69
CA ALA A 507 18.65 -5.36 -8.44
C ALA A 507 18.21 -6.29 -7.31
N VAL A 508 17.04 -6.94 -7.41
CA VAL A 508 16.44 -7.76 -6.35
C VAL A 508 17.34 -8.92 -5.95
N MET A 509 17.79 -9.72 -6.91
CA MET A 509 18.58 -10.92 -6.62
C MET A 509 19.94 -10.56 -6.01
N PRO A 510 20.69 -9.58 -6.55
CA PRO A 510 21.91 -9.12 -5.89
C PRO A 510 21.72 -8.59 -4.48
N ILE A 511 20.72 -7.76 -4.23
CA ILE A 511 20.45 -7.25 -2.88
C ILE A 511 20.06 -8.39 -1.94
N SER A 512 19.25 -9.35 -2.40
CA SER A 512 18.89 -10.52 -1.59
C SER A 512 20.13 -11.32 -1.17
N PHE A 513 21.07 -11.52 -2.10
CA PHE A 513 22.27 -12.32 -1.86
C PHE A 513 23.28 -11.64 -0.93
N VAL A 514 23.24 -10.31 -0.77
CA VAL A 514 24.15 -9.54 0.09
C VAL A 514 24.12 -9.97 1.56
N LEU A 515 23.02 -10.56 2.03
CA LEU A 515 22.86 -11.05 3.42
C LEU A 515 22.47 -12.53 3.54
N THR A 516 22.30 -13.24 2.42
CA THR A 516 21.78 -14.63 2.43
C THR A 516 22.71 -15.65 1.82
N TRP A 517 23.68 -15.23 1.00
CA TRP A 517 24.55 -16.16 0.29
C TRP A 517 26.02 -15.77 0.44
N ASP A 518 26.80 -16.56 1.16
CA ASP A 518 28.23 -16.37 1.43
C ASP A 518 29.10 -16.34 0.16
N LYS A 519 28.77 -17.16 -0.85
CA LYS A 519 29.56 -17.25 -2.09
C LYS A 519 29.32 -16.11 -3.07
N ALA A 520 28.23 -15.35 -2.90
CA ALA A 520 27.86 -14.30 -3.84
C ALA A 520 28.95 -13.23 -3.95
N ASN A 521 29.45 -13.02 -5.17
CA ASN A 521 30.58 -12.13 -5.41
C ASN A 521 30.13 -10.74 -5.92
N ALA A 522 31.03 -9.77 -5.76
CA ALA A 522 30.84 -8.38 -6.15
C ALA A 522 30.62 -8.21 -7.67
N THR A 523 31.43 -8.86 -8.49
CA THR A 523 31.36 -8.75 -9.95
C THR A 523 30.04 -9.28 -10.49
N GLY A 524 29.59 -10.44 -10.01
CA GLY A 524 28.30 -11.01 -10.38
C GLY A 524 27.13 -10.14 -9.96
N ALA A 525 27.23 -9.45 -8.81
CA ALA A 525 26.17 -8.54 -8.35
C ALA A 525 25.96 -7.38 -9.34
N VAL A 526 27.06 -6.74 -9.76
CA VAL A 526 27.02 -5.61 -10.71
C VAL A 526 26.61 -6.09 -12.11
N CYS A 527 27.26 -7.15 -12.62
CA CYS A 527 26.96 -7.69 -13.94
C CYS A 527 25.51 -8.19 -14.03
N GLY A 528 25.01 -8.86 -12.98
CA GLY A 528 23.61 -9.30 -12.91
C GLY A 528 22.63 -8.12 -12.96
N ALA A 529 22.81 -7.12 -12.10
CA ALA A 529 21.92 -5.96 -12.04
C ALA A 529 21.89 -5.17 -13.37
N ILE A 530 23.07 -4.86 -13.94
CA ILE A 530 23.16 -4.06 -15.17
C ILE A 530 22.69 -4.86 -16.39
N THR A 531 23.15 -6.10 -16.55
CA THR A 531 22.75 -6.92 -17.71
C THR A 531 21.26 -7.22 -17.66
N GLY A 532 20.71 -7.49 -16.46
CA GLY A 532 19.28 -7.71 -16.30
C GLY A 532 18.44 -6.51 -16.71
N LEU A 533 18.84 -5.30 -16.30
CA LEU A 533 18.16 -4.07 -16.70
C LEU A 533 18.18 -3.88 -18.23
N ILE A 534 19.35 -4.04 -18.85
CA ILE A 534 19.51 -3.87 -20.30
C ILE A 534 18.66 -4.90 -21.06
N LEU A 535 18.73 -6.17 -20.67
CA LEU A 535 17.94 -7.23 -21.32
C LEU A 535 16.44 -7.01 -21.12
N GLY A 536 16.00 -6.61 -19.92
CA GLY A 536 14.61 -6.26 -19.63
C GLY A 536 14.07 -5.15 -20.52
N LEU A 537 14.84 -4.06 -20.67
CA LEU A 537 14.48 -2.94 -21.55
C LEU A 537 14.42 -3.34 -23.03
N ILE A 538 15.42 -4.10 -23.51
CA ILE A 538 15.44 -4.61 -24.89
C ILE A 538 14.21 -5.49 -25.14
N THR A 539 13.93 -6.44 -24.25
CA THR A 539 12.78 -7.33 -24.39
C THR A 539 11.46 -6.55 -24.37
N TRP A 540 11.30 -5.60 -23.45
CA TRP A 540 10.08 -4.78 -23.37
C TRP A 540 9.78 -4.07 -24.69
N ILE A 541 10.78 -3.37 -25.25
CA ILE A 541 10.65 -2.63 -26.50
C ILE A 541 10.48 -3.58 -27.70
N ALA A 542 11.25 -4.67 -27.74
CA ALA A 542 11.18 -5.65 -28.83
C ALA A 542 9.83 -6.38 -28.85
N THR A 543 9.26 -6.72 -27.70
CA THR A 543 7.93 -7.35 -27.61
C THR A 543 6.84 -6.39 -28.06
N ALA A 544 6.89 -5.10 -27.65
CA ALA A 544 5.94 -4.09 -28.13
C ALA A 544 6.03 -3.92 -29.65
N SER A 545 7.24 -3.79 -30.20
CA SER A 545 7.45 -3.68 -31.65
C SER A 545 7.04 -4.94 -32.41
N GLY A 546 7.29 -6.13 -31.85
CA GLY A 546 7.07 -7.41 -32.53
C GLY A 546 5.60 -7.83 -32.56
N LEU A 547 4.83 -7.53 -31.51
CA LEU A 547 3.40 -7.86 -31.44
C LEU A 547 2.53 -6.78 -32.08
N GLU A 548 2.85 -5.50 -31.88
CA GLU A 548 1.99 -4.38 -32.28
C GLU A 548 2.50 -3.61 -33.50
N GLY A 549 3.71 -3.91 -34.00
CA GLY A 549 4.30 -3.27 -35.18
C GLY A 549 4.76 -1.82 -34.97
N LYS A 550 4.59 -1.24 -33.77
CA LYS A 550 5.01 0.12 -33.43
C LYS A 550 5.36 0.24 -31.94
N VAL A 551 6.19 1.22 -31.59
CA VAL A 551 6.58 1.53 -30.21
C VAL A 551 6.02 2.90 -29.82
N ASN A 552 5.03 2.92 -28.94
CA ASN A 552 4.50 4.12 -28.30
C ASN A 552 4.03 3.80 -26.87
N ILE A 553 3.52 4.80 -26.12
CA ILE A 553 3.07 4.61 -24.73
C ILE A 553 1.97 3.54 -24.64
N ASP A 554 1.04 3.51 -25.60
CA ASP A 554 -0.03 2.51 -25.62
C ASP A 554 0.52 1.09 -25.77
N THR A 555 1.38 0.84 -26.76
CA THR A 555 1.91 -0.49 -27.04
C THR A 555 2.89 -0.96 -25.96
N LEU A 556 3.70 -0.04 -25.40
CA LEU A 556 4.55 -0.34 -24.26
C LEU A 556 3.75 -0.65 -23.00
N GLY A 557 2.59 -0.01 -22.83
CA GLY A 557 1.66 -0.15 -21.71
C GLY A 557 0.87 -1.47 -21.70
N MET A 558 0.94 -2.26 -22.76
CA MET A 558 0.23 -3.53 -22.84
C MET A 558 0.84 -4.61 -21.94
N ASN A 559 -0.01 -5.54 -21.51
CA ASN A 559 0.36 -6.58 -20.56
C ASN A 559 1.50 -7.49 -21.03
N TYR A 560 1.55 -7.90 -22.31
CA TYR A 560 2.61 -8.81 -22.78
C TYR A 560 4.00 -8.16 -22.84
N PRO A 561 4.18 -6.94 -23.40
CA PRO A 561 5.44 -6.22 -23.28
C PRO A 561 5.88 -6.04 -21.83
N MET A 562 4.98 -5.61 -20.94
CA MET A 562 5.27 -5.44 -19.52
C MET A 562 5.71 -6.76 -18.89
N LEU A 563 4.99 -7.85 -19.13
CA LEU A 563 5.32 -9.19 -18.64
C LEU A 563 6.72 -9.62 -19.08
N ALA A 564 6.99 -9.54 -20.37
CA ALA A 564 8.25 -10.01 -20.95
C ALA A 564 9.45 -9.23 -20.39
N GLY A 565 9.35 -7.89 -20.34
CA GLY A 565 10.41 -7.04 -19.79
C GLY A 565 10.68 -7.32 -18.31
N ASN A 566 9.63 -7.38 -17.48
CA ASN A 566 9.75 -7.63 -16.04
C ASN A 566 10.41 -8.99 -15.76
N VAL A 567 9.90 -10.05 -16.39
CA VAL A 567 10.41 -11.41 -16.17
C VAL A 567 11.86 -11.54 -16.63
N VAL A 568 12.21 -10.99 -17.80
CA VAL A 568 13.60 -11.02 -18.28
C VAL A 568 14.52 -10.25 -17.34
N ALA A 569 14.11 -9.08 -16.84
CA ALA A 569 14.94 -8.25 -15.97
C ALA A 569 15.37 -8.99 -14.69
N ILE A 570 14.43 -9.60 -13.96
CA ILE A 570 14.71 -10.28 -12.70
C ILE A 570 15.43 -11.63 -12.92
N CYS A 571 14.96 -12.44 -13.89
CA CYS A 571 15.47 -13.79 -14.09
C CYS A 571 16.89 -13.78 -14.65
N SER A 572 17.17 -12.94 -15.64
CA SER A 572 18.52 -12.85 -16.22
C SER A 572 19.53 -12.30 -15.21
N SER A 573 19.14 -11.34 -14.36
CA SER A 573 20.01 -10.86 -13.26
C SER A 573 20.36 -11.98 -12.29
N GLY A 574 19.36 -12.72 -11.81
CA GLY A 574 19.58 -13.85 -10.89
C GLY A 574 20.48 -14.93 -11.48
N LEU A 575 20.27 -15.29 -12.75
CA LEU A 575 21.09 -16.27 -13.46
C LEU A 575 22.54 -15.80 -13.62
N VAL A 576 22.75 -14.56 -14.07
CA VAL A 576 24.09 -14.00 -14.26
C VAL A 576 24.83 -13.88 -12.93
N HIS A 577 24.18 -13.35 -11.90
CA HIS A 577 24.80 -13.22 -10.57
C HIS A 577 25.15 -14.59 -9.99
N ALA A 578 24.24 -15.56 -10.08
CA ALA A 578 24.49 -16.91 -9.61
C ALA A 578 25.64 -17.59 -10.36
N ALA A 579 25.62 -17.56 -11.70
CA ALA A 579 26.66 -18.16 -12.53
C ALA A 579 28.05 -17.58 -12.20
N MET A 580 28.17 -16.26 -12.14
CA MET A 580 29.46 -15.62 -11.82
C MET A 580 29.91 -15.90 -10.39
N SER A 581 28.98 -16.04 -9.44
CA SER A 581 29.28 -16.40 -8.05
C SER A 581 29.73 -17.86 -7.90
N PHE A 582 29.22 -18.78 -8.74
CA PHE A 582 29.72 -20.15 -8.79
C PHE A 582 31.08 -20.24 -9.49
N MET A 583 31.34 -19.41 -10.50
CA MET A 583 32.64 -19.36 -11.19
C MET A 583 33.76 -18.76 -10.33
N ALA A 584 33.44 -17.74 -9.52
CA ALA A 584 34.41 -17.05 -8.67
C ALA A 584 33.83 -16.76 -7.27
N PRO A 585 33.63 -17.79 -6.43
CA PRO A 585 32.98 -17.65 -5.13
C PRO A 585 33.82 -16.81 -4.16
N GLN A 586 33.18 -15.86 -3.46
CA GLN A 586 33.87 -14.99 -2.50
C GLN A 586 34.00 -15.60 -1.09
N ASN A 587 33.13 -16.55 -0.72
CA ASN A 587 33.08 -17.21 0.61
C ASN A 587 33.17 -16.20 1.77
N PHE A 588 32.27 -15.22 1.79
CA PHE A 588 32.28 -14.11 2.73
C PHE A 588 31.89 -14.55 4.16
N ASP A 589 32.65 -14.10 5.16
CA ASP A 589 32.32 -14.28 6.57
C ASP A 589 31.43 -13.12 7.08
N PHE A 590 30.14 -13.43 7.27
CA PHE A 590 29.13 -12.50 7.75
C PHE A 590 29.40 -11.93 9.15
N SER A 591 30.18 -12.63 9.99
CA SER A 591 30.50 -12.13 11.34
C SER A 591 31.34 -10.84 11.29
N THR A 592 32.06 -10.61 10.20
CA THR A 592 32.90 -9.43 10.00
C THR A 592 32.14 -8.20 9.53
N LEU A 593 30.87 -8.33 9.15
CA LEU A 593 30.11 -7.28 8.47
C LEU A 593 29.83 -6.09 9.38
N ASN A 594 29.36 -6.34 10.62
CA ASN A 594 29.03 -5.28 11.57
C ASN A 594 30.24 -4.41 11.93
N ALA A 595 31.43 -5.02 12.07
CA ALA A 595 32.66 -4.31 12.41
C ALA A 595 33.11 -3.31 11.34
N ARG A 596 32.58 -3.44 10.11
CA ARG A 596 32.88 -2.53 8.99
C ARG A 596 31.93 -1.34 8.92
N ILE A 597 30.89 -1.30 9.77
CA ILE A 597 29.87 -0.26 9.80
C ILE A 597 30.03 0.55 11.09
N GLN A 598 30.32 1.84 10.93
CA GLN A 598 30.59 2.77 12.04
C GLN A 598 29.34 3.54 12.46
N LEU A 599 29.09 3.59 13.77
CA LEU A 599 28.10 4.49 14.39
C LEU A 599 28.66 5.91 14.47
N ILE A 600 27.78 6.91 14.33
CA ILE A 600 28.20 8.32 14.22
C ILE A 600 28.26 8.98 15.58
N ASP A 601 27.28 8.73 16.45
CA ASP A 601 27.22 9.19 17.82
C ASP A 601 26.40 8.17 18.62
N ASP A 602 26.87 7.78 19.81
CA ASP A 602 26.29 6.81 20.75
C ASP A 602 26.70 5.32 20.62
N THR A 603 26.95 4.70 21.77
CA THR A 603 26.74 3.26 21.96
C THR A 603 25.27 2.96 21.67
N LEU A 604 24.96 1.86 20.98
CA LEU A 604 23.58 1.41 20.82
C LEU A 604 22.84 1.48 22.17
N PRO A 605 21.53 1.81 22.21
CA PRO A 605 20.75 1.66 23.44
C PRO A 605 21.03 0.26 23.99
N ALA A 606 21.13 0.10 25.31
CA ALA A 606 21.59 -1.14 25.96
C ALA A 606 20.65 -2.33 25.66
N PHE A 607 20.73 -2.85 24.43
CA PHE A 607 20.17 -4.11 23.96
C PHE A 607 21.22 -5.21 24.03
N GLU A 608 22.47 -4.87 24.39
CA GLU A 608 23.56 -5.83 24.59
C GLU A 608 23.26 -6.81 25.74
N ASP A 609 22.36 -6.43 26.67
CA ASP A 609 21.83 -7.28 27.76
C ASP A 609 20.40 -7.81 27.50
N ASP A 610 19.81 -7.59 26.31
CA ASP A 610 18.46 -8.04 25.95
C ASP A 610 18.50 -9.47 25.38
N GLU A 611 17.61 -10.35 25.86
CA GLU A 611 17.53 -11.76 25.44
C GLU A 611 17.28 -11.88 23.92
N ASP A 612 16.61 -10.88 23.34
CA ASP A 612 16.28 -10.76 21.92
C ASP A 612 17.50 -10.53 21.00
N SER A 613 18.62 -10.05 21.54
CA SER A 613 19.86 -9.81 20.77
C SER A 613 20.77 -11.05 20.73
N ASN A 614 20.41 -12.11 21.45
CA ASN A 614 21.20 -13.34 21.50
C ASN A 614 21.25 -14.01 20.11
N PRO A 615 22.44 -14.38 19.60
CA PRO A 615 22.59 -15.06 18.31
C PRO A 615 21.72 -16.31 18.14
N LYS A 616 21.49 -17.07 19.23
CA LYS A 616 20.62 -18.26 19.19
C LYS A 616 19.15 -17.90 18.99
N VAL A 617 18.67 -16.87 19.69
CA VAL A 617 17.28 -16.39 19.57
C VAL A 617 17.03 -15.81 18.17
N LEU A 618 17.99 -15.05 17.63
CA LEU A 618 17.94 -14.54 16.27
C LEU A 618 17.89 -15.65 15.20
N GLU A 619 18.65 -16.74 15.38
CA GLU A 619 18.63 -17.92 14.52
C GLU A 619 17.26 -18.63 14.57
N GLU A 620 16.66 -18.77 15.76
CA GLU A 620 15.32 -19.33 15.92
C GLU A 620 14.26 -18.47 15.23
N HIS A 621 14.33 -17.15 15.40
CA HIS A 621 13.47 -16.19 14.70
C HIS A 621 13.63 -16.29 13.18
N PHE A 622 14.86 -16.43 12.67
CA PHE A 622 15.12 -16.61 11.25
C PHE A 622 14.47 -17.90 10.70
N LYS A 623 14.65 -19.03 11.39
CA LYS A 623 14.01 -20.30 10.99
C LYS A 623 12.48 -20.22 11.03
N TRP A 624 11.94 -19.51 12.02
CA TRP A 624 10.50 -19.32 12.15
C TRP A 624 9.93 -18.50 10.99
N ILE A 625 10.52 -17.34 10.66
CA ILE A 625 10.04 -16.49 9.56
C ILE A 625 10.24 -17.18 8.21
N GLN A 626 11.31 -17.96 8.05
CA GLN A 626 11.52 -18.76 6.84
C GLN A 626 10.40 -19.81 6.67
N LYS A 627 10.08 -20.56 7.74
CA LYS A 627 9.01 -21.57 7.70
C LYS A 627 7.66 -20.96 7.34
N TRP A 628 7.26 -19.89 8.03
CA TRP A 628 5.94 -19.29 7.84
C TRP A 628 5.87 -18.41 6.58
N GLY A 629 6.92 -17.65 6.27
CA GLY A 629 7.00 -16.84 5.06
C GLY A 629 6.86 -17.68 3.79
N TRP A 630 7.60 -18.78 3.68
CA TRP A 630 7.45 -19.72 2.56
C TRP A 630 6.11 -20.48 2.61
N GLY A 631 5.66 -20.88 3.80
CA GLY A 631 4.38 -21.57 3.97
C GLY A 631 3.18 -20.74 3.46
N PHE A 632 3.08 -19.48 3.90
CA PHE A 632 2.02 -18.58 3.43
C PHE A 632 2.17 -18.21 1.96
N THR A 633 3.40 -18.03 1.47
CA THR A 633 3.66 -17.81 0.03
C THR A 633 3.14 -18.98 -0.81
N PHE A 634 3.43 -20.22 -0.40
CA PHE A 634 2.92 -21.41 -1.08
C PHE A 634 1.40 -21.51 -1.01
N ILE A 635 0.79 -21.18 0.13
CA ILE A 635 -0.66 -21.17 0.27
C ILE A 635 -1.31 -20.14 -0.67
N MET A 636 -0.78 -18.91 -0.72
CA MET A 636 -1.36 -17.82 -1.51
C MET A 636 -1.15 -17.99 -3.02
N ILE A 637 0.01 -18.48 -3.46
CA ILE A 637 0.33 -18.56 -4.89
C ILE A 637 -0.08 -19.89 -5.52
N ILE A 638 -0.09 -20.98 -4.74
CA ILE A 638 -0.35 -22.33 -5.25
C ILE A 638 -1.66 -22.88 -4.70
N VAL A 639 -1.77 -23.04 -3.37
CA VAL A 639 -2.90 -23.79 -2.78
C VAL A 639 -4.23 -23.11 -3.04
N TRP A 640 -4.36 -21.82 -2.72
CA TRP A 640 -5.63 -21.10 -2.86
C TRP A 640 -6.08 -21.01 -4.33
N PRO A 641 -5.26 -20.59 -5.30
CA PRO A 641 -5.65 -20.62 -6.71
C PRO A 641 -6.08 -22.01 -7.17
N CYS A 642 -5.32 -23.06 -6.85
CA CYS A 642 -5.66 -24.44 -7.22
C CYS A 642 -7.00 -24.89 -6.62
N LEU A 643 -7.29 -24.55 -5.36
CA LEU A 643 -8.59 -24.83 -4.74
C LEU A 643 -9.73 -24.05 -5.40
N SER A 644 -9.45 -22.84 -5.88
CA SER A 644 -10.42 -22.04 -6.63
C SER A 644 -10.70 -22.57 -8.04
N LEU A 645 -9.81 -23.38 -8.64
CA LEU A 645 -10.07 -24.02 -9.93
C LEU A 645 -11.18 -25.08 -9.85
N LEU A 646 -11.36 -25.68 -8.67
CA LEU A 646 -12.43 -26.63 -8.39
C LEU A 646 -13.78 -25.95 -8.12
N ALA A 647 -13.81 -24.61 -8.05
CA ALA A 647 -15.04 -23.88 -7.82
C ALA A 647 -16.04 -24.13 -8.95
N GLY A 648 -17.32 -24.32 -8.60
CA GLY A 648 -18.39 -24.61 -9.56
C GLY A 648 -18.45 -26.06 -10.08
N CYS A 649 -17.41 -26.87 -9.85
CA CYS A 649 -17.43 -28.28 -10.25
C CYS A 649 -18.62 -29.03 -9.64
N GLY A 650 -19.31 -29.84 -10.45
CA GLY A 650 -20.51 -30.57 -10.03
C GLY A 650 -21.78 -29.73 -9.97
N THR A 651 -21.75 -28.48 -10.43
CA THR A 651 -22.93 -27.61 -10.56
C THR A 651 -23.16 -27.19 -12.02
N PRO A 652 -24.35 -26.66 -12.39
CA PRO A 652 -24.64 -26.24 -13.77
C PRO A 652 -23.72 -25.14 -14.34
N THR A 653 -22.99 -24.40 -13.49
CA THR A 653 -22.05 -23.36 -13.93
C THR A 653 -20.77 -23.92 -14.55
N GLY A 654 -20.50 -25.22 -14.40
CA GLY A 654 -19.25 -25.84 -14.85
C GLY A 654 -18.09 -25.60 -13.87
N CYS A 655 -16.99 -26.32 -14.10
CA CYS A 655 -15.75 -26.16 -13.33
C CYS A 655 -15.05 -24.85 -13.68
N GLY A 656 -14.47 -24.19 -12.69
CA GLY A 656 -13.66 -22.98 -12.87
C GLY A 656 -14.44 -21.67 -12.75
N VAL A 657 -15.78 -21.70 -12.68
CA VAL A 657 -16.62 -20.53 -12.42
C VAL A 657 -17.28 -20.67 -11.05
N PHE A 658 -17.17 -19.64 -10.21
CA PHE A 658 -17.72 -19.68 -8.86
C PHE A 658 -19.23 -19.83 -8.94
N ASN A 659 -19.76 -20.81 -8.22
CA ASN A 659 -21.18 -20.85 -7.92
C ASN A 659 -21.49 -19.87 -6.78
N LYS A 660 -22.78 -19.63 -6.53
CA LYS A 660 -23.25 -18.70 -5.49
C LYS A 660 -22.66 -19.00 -4.11
N GLY A 661 -22.62 -20.27 -3.71
CA GLY A 661 -22.08 -20.69 -2.42
C GLY A 661 -20.58 -20.40 -2.26
N TYR A 662 -19.79 -20.63 -3.33
CA TYR A 662 -18.37 -20.33 -3.33
C TYR A 662 -18.12 -18.82 -3.30
N PHE A 663 -18.90 -18.03 -4.03
CA PHE A 663 -18.80 -16.57 -3.96
C PHE A 663 -19.18 -16.04 -2.56
N ASN A 664 -20.18 -16.62 -1.91
CA ASN A 664 -20.52 -16.28 -0.53
C ASN A 664 -19.37 -16.61 0.44
N LEU A 665 -18.67 -17.73 0.24
CA LEU A 665 -17.44 -18.05 0.98
C LEU A 665 -16.35 -17.00 0.72
N TRP A 666 -16.13 -16.61 -0.54
CA TRP A 666 -15.16 -15.58 -0.92
C TRP A 666 -15.42 -14.24 -0.20
N VAL A 667 -16.67 -13.80 -0.21
CA VAL A 667 -17.12 -12.58 0.48
C VAL A 667 -17.01 -12.72 1.99
N ALA A 668 -17.37 -13.88 2.56
CA ALA A 668 -17.23 -14.15 3.98
C ALA A 668 -15.77 -14.06 4.44
N ILE A 669 -14.83 -14.58 3.63
CA ILE A 669 -13.39 -14.44 3.88
C ILE A 669 -13.01 -12.95 3.86
N ALA A 670 -13.47 -12.18 2.88
CA ALA A 670 -13.19 -10.74 2.80
C ALA A 670 -13.72 -9.96 4.02
N LEU A 671 -14.93 -10.25 4.50
CA LEU A 671 -15.54 -9.62 5.68
C LEU A 671 -14.82 -10.00 6.98
N ILE A 672 -14.56 -11.30 7.21
CA ILE A 672 -13.91 -11.78 8.43
C ILE A 672 -12.47 -11.27 8.48
N TRP A 673 -11.72 -11.41 7.40
CA TRP A 673 -10.33 -10.96 7.34
C TRP A 673 -10.27 -9.42 7.43
N GLY A 674 -11.17 -8.72 6.74
CA GLY A 674 -11.44 -7.28 6.89
C GLY A 674 -11.55 -6.82 8.34
N THR A 675 -12.45 -7.48 9.07
CA THR A 675 -12.76 -7.14 10.46
C THR A 675 -11.59 -7.46 11.39
N VAL A 676 -11.00 -8.66 11.27
CA VAL A 676 -9.86 -9.08 12.10
C VAL A 676 -8.65 -8.17 11.86
N ALA A 677 -8.33 -7.87 10.61
CA ALA A 677 -7.24 -6.96 10.25
C ALA A 677 -7.46 -5.55 10.84
N THR A 678 -8.68 -5.03 10.76
CA THR A 678 -9.06 -3.74 11.35
C THR A 678 -8.85 -3.73 12.87
N VAL A 679 -9.35 -4.75 13.57
CA VAL A 679 -9.20 -4.85 15.04
C VAL A 679 -7.73 -4.98 15.43
N VAL A 680 -6.97 -5.83 14.75
CA VAL A 680 -5.55 -6.03 15.04
C VAL A 680 -4.77 -4.73 14.83
N ILE A 681 -4.97 -4.05 13.71
CA ILE A 681 -4.12 -2.90 13.36
C ILE A 681 -4.42 -1.65 14.18
N ILE A 682 -5.65 -1.50 14.67
CA ILE A 682 -6.07 -0.38 15.53
C ILE A 682 -5.76 -0.69 16.99
N CYS A 683 -6.12 -1.88 17.49
CA CYS A 683 -6.05 -2.17 18.93
C CYS A 683 -4.67 -2.62 19.39
N LEU A 684 -3.94 -3.43 18.60
CA LEU A 684 -2.67 -4.03 19.05
C LEU A 684 -1.58 -2.98 19.33
N PRO A 685 -1.32 -1.98 18.47
CA PRO A 685 -0.27 -0.99 18.74
C PRO A 685 -0.57 -0.15 20.00
N VAL A 686 -1.84 0.19 20.21
CA VAL A 686 -2.31 0.94 21.40
C VAL A 686 -2.12 0.10 22.66
N TYR A 687 -2.53 -1.17 22.61
CA TYR A 687 -2.36 -2.10 23.73
C TYR A 687 -0.89 -2.28 24.11
N GLU A 688 -0.01 -2.53 23.14
CA GLU A 688 1.43 -2.70 23.38
C GLU A 688 2.12 -1.43 23.90
N SER A 689 1.58 -0.25 23.57
CA SER A 689 2.14 1.04 23.96
C SER A 689 1.44 1.67 25.16
N TRP A 690 0.47 0.98 25.78
CA TRP A 690 -0.39 1.56 26.81
C TRP A 690 0.37 2.06 28.04
N SER A 691 1.44 1.38 28.44
CA SER A 691 2.28 1.82 29.57
C SER A 691 2.98 3.16 29.29
N GLU A 692 3.54 3.32 28.08
CA GLU A 692 4.20 4.55 27.62
C GLU A 692 3.17 5.69 27.47
N ILE A 693 2.01 5.39 26.88
CA ILE A 693 0.90 6.34 26.71
C ILE A 693 0.39 6.80 28.08
N SER A 694 0.13 5.87 29.00
CA SER A 694 -0.38 6.16 30.36
C SER A 694 0.62 6.99 31.16
N SER A 695 1.92 6.67 31.08
CA SER A 695 2.98 7.47 31.72
C SER A 695 3.00 8.90 31.20
N THR A 696 2.95 9.08 29.88
CA THR A 696 2.95 10.40 29.23
C THR A 696 1.69 11.20 29.60
N LEU A 697 0.52 10.56 29.60
CA LEU A 697 -0.75 11.17 30.01
C LEU A 697 -0.75 11.56 31.48
N THR A 698 -0.19 10.71 32.35
CA THR A 698 -0.06 11.02 33.78
C THR A 698 0.85 12.23 33.98
N GLY A 699 2.01 12.29 33.30
CA GLY A 699 2.90 13.45 33.33
C GLY A 699 2.26 14.74 32.78
N LEU A 700 1.46 14.64 31.73
CA LEU A 700 0.67 15.75 31.20
C LEU A 700 -0.36 16.27 32.21
N LEU A 701 -1.00 15.38 32.96
CA LEU A 701 -2.06 15.72 33.93
C LEU A 701 -1.49 16.21 35.28
N SER A 702 -0.37 15.64 35.73
CA SER A 702 0.27 16.03 37.00
C SER A 702 1.24 17.20 36.85
N ASN A 703 1.64 17.53 35.60
CA ASN A 703 2.74 18.46 35.29
C ASN A 703 4.05 18.11 36.02
N ASP A 704 4.20 16.86 36.46
CA ASP A 704 5.42 16.34 37.06
C ASP A 704 6.35 15.84 35.95
N ASP A 705 7.61 16.23 36.00
CA ASP A 705 8.66 15.63 35.18
C ASP A 705 9.01 14.23 35.75
N VAL A 706 8.15 13.24 35.49
CA VAL A 706 8.24 11.88 36.05
C VAL A 706 9.58 11.20 35.72
N HIS A 707 10.13 11.43 34.52
CA HIS A 707 11.41 10.85 34.08
C HIS A 707 12.61 11.36 34.92
N LEU A 708 12.63 12.65 35.27
CA LEU A 708 13.68 13.25 36.10
C LEU A 708 13.75 12.59 37.49
N ARG A 709 12.62 12.11 38.04
CA ARG A 709 12.66 11.35 39.30
C ARG A 709 13.24 9.95 39.10
N MET A 710 12.93 9.25 38.01
CA MET A 710 13.47 7.91 37.77
C MET A 710 14.98 7.93 37.59
N ASP A 711 15.53 8.85 36.79
CA ASP A 711 16.99 8.95 36.59
C ASP A 711 17.71 9.38 37.87
N ILE A 712 17.13 10.29 38.66
CA ILE A 712 17.67 10.67 39.97
C ILE A 712 17.57 9.52 40.98
N ILE A 713 16.50 8.74 40.93
CA ILE A 713 16.30 7.57 41.80
C ILE A 713 17.25 6.44 41.41
N ASP A 714 17.43 6.15 40.12
CA ASP A 714 18.35 5.13 39.61
C ASP A 714 19.81 5.56 39.82
N SER A 715 20.14 6.83 39.61
CA SER A 715 21.46 7.40 39.96
C SER A 715 21.74 7.28 41.46
N LYS A 716 20.76 7.59 42.32
CA LYS A 716 20.88 7.40 43.77
C LYS A 716 20.99 5.92 44.13
N LEU A 717 20.22 5.05 43.49
CA LEU A 717 20.24 3.61 43.72
C LEU A 717 21.59 3.00 43.33
N ASP A 718 22.14 3.37 42.17
CA ASP A 718 23.47 2.95 41.71
C ASP A 718 24.57 3.51 42.61
N SER A 719 24.42 4.74 43.12
CA SER A 719 25.37 5.29 44.09
C SER A 719 25.34 4.54 45.43
N LEU A 720 24.16 4.11 45.88
CA LEU A 720 23.97 3.34 47.11
C LEU A 720 24.44 1.88 46.94
N LEU A 721 24.19 1.28 45.78
CA LEU A 721 24.68 -0.06 45.42
C LEU A 721 26.19 -0.09 45.24
N LYS A 722 26.82 0.99 44.75
CA LYS A 722 28.28 1.13 44.68
C LYS A 722 28.91 1.42 46.06
N ALA A 723 28.18 2.09 46.96
CA ALA A 723 28.64 2.39 48.31
C ALA A 723 28.54 1.17 49.26
N GLY A 724 27.65 0.22 48.99
CA GLY A 724 27.55 -1.05 49.70
C GLY A 724 28.36 -2.15 49.02
N ASN A 725 29.34 -2.72 49.72
CA ASN A 725 30.21 -3.78 49.19
C ASN A 725 29.46 -5.13 49.07
N LEU A 726 28.47 -5.19 48.18
CA LEU A 726 27.69 -6.40 47.91
C LEU A 726 28.46 -7.26 46.91
N GLY A 727 28.94 -8.42 47.36
CA GLY A 727 29.58 -9.42 46.49
C GLY A 727 28.67 -9.87 45.33
N GLU A 728 29.20 -10.69 44.41
CA GLU A 728 28.54 -11.07 43.14
C GLU A 728 27.07 -11.52 43.25
N SER A 729 26.68 -12.13 44.38
CA SER A 729 25.30 -12.55 44.66
C SER A 729 24.35 -11.35 44.86
N GLY A 730 24.80 -10.29 45.55
CA GLY A 730 24.01 -9.07 45.76
C GLY A 730 23.85 -8.23 44.49
N ASN A 731 24.87 -8.20 43.64
CA ASN A 731 24.78 -7.56 42.32
C ASN A 731 23.74 -8.26 41.41
N LYS A 732 23.66 -9.59 41.44
CA LYS A 732 22.62 -10.33 40.70
C LYS A 732 21.21 -10.07 41.26
N LEU A 733 21.03 -10.06 42.59
CA LEU A 733 19.73 -9.76 43.20
C LEU A 733 19.27 -8.32 42.93
N SER A 734 20.20 -7.36 42.90
CA SER A 734 19.89 -5.94 42.61
C SER A 734 19.30 -5.69 41.22
N LYS A 735 19.50 -6.61 40.27
CA LYS A 735 18.96 -6.53 38.90
C LYS A 735 17.55 -7.13 38.77
N THR A 736 17.02 -7.76 39.82
CA THR A 736 15.66 -8.32 39.80
C THR A 736 14.60 -7.24 40.06
N PRO A 737 13.57 -7.09 39.20
CA PRO A 737 12.57 -6.03 39.36
C PRO A 737 11.86 -6.02 40.71
N GLY A 738 11.57 -7.20 41.26
CA GLY A 738 10.93 -7.36 42.58
C GLY A 738 11.82 -6.98 43.78
N TYR A 739 13.15 -6.98 43.63
CA TYR A 739 14.09 -6.58 44.67
C TYR A 739 14.21 -5.04 44.72
N ARG A 740 14.35 -4.38 43.57
CA ARG A 740 14.35 -2.91 43.45
C ARG A 740 13.05 -2.30 43.99
N ALA A 741 11.90 -2.91 43.68
CA ALA A 741 10.60 -2.47 44.19
C ALA A 741 10.47 -2.60 45.73
N LYS A 742 11.02 -3.66 46.33
CA LYS A 742 11.03 -3.83 47.79
C LYS A 742 12.00 -2.85 48.49
N LEU A 743 13.13 -2.54 47.85
CA LEU A 743 14.12 -1.59 48.36
C LEU A 743 13.54 -0.16 48.35
N LEU A 744 12.86 0.22 47.26
CA LEU A 744 12.16 1.50 47.11
C LEU A 744 10.98 1.67 48.08
N ALA A 745 10.35 0.57 48.50
CA ALA A 745 9.29 0.57 49.50
C ALA A 745 9.81 0.57 50.96
N GLY A 746 11.13 0.57 51.17
CA GLY A 746 11.74 0.49 52.51
C GLY A 746 11.47 -0.84 53.23
N LYS A 747 11.25 -1.92 52.47
CA LYS A 747 10.85 -3.25 52.99
C LYS A 747 11.98 -4.28 52.92
N LEU A 748 13.23 -3.85 52.76
CA LEU A 748 14.43 -4.67 52.69
C LEU A 748 15.42 -4.29 53.78
#